data_AF-A0A498DH22-F1
#
_entry.id   AF-A0A498DH22-F1
#
_cell.length_a   1.000
_cell.length_b   1.000
_cell.length_c   1.000
_cell.angle_alpha   90.00
_cell.angle_beta   90.00
_cell.angle_gamma   90.00
#
_symmetry.space_group_name_H-M   'P 1'
#
loop_
_entity.id
_entity.type
_entity.pdbx_description
1 polymer ?
#
loop_
_entity_poly.entity_id
_entity_poly.type
_entity_poly.pdbx_seq_one_letter_code
_entity_poly.pdbx_strand_id
1 'polypeptide(L)'
;MADTGIGSIISGQVAGFDVPAAVDGILGLRKFEINQLQQRQDNLTAKQDALLLINDASRNLRSTSIALADEATFFGYSASLSSSSSTVTAASLVDISGTSGVSAGQHNIVITQTAQAERLSSLRAVKDSAGTAIAAATTAMNISGSFLIEGATVTVSTSDSLNDIAANINQLNSGSSATGVTASVMKVADNDFRLILASDATGVTGFTLSGTALDANTGGTLSSLQLGAVGQSNAHQVLQSPLDAQFSIDGLSMTRSSNTITDALSGVTLSLKQADPAVTVGVNISVDQQAIRDNVQSFIDAYNSLQSLIDDHYKFDVNTGSSGILAGEPLLATIKGSMSSSLLKTVPGLASDRNSLVMIGIEPDINGQLLINEDRFSTFVANDTSAIRDLFVAQGSSANNSLQFLTNGVTTPSGSYSVNVTQAAAKAAVTGATDLSGGLAADELVTITDTGSSRQAIVNLTLGQSQGAMITALNAELSANYTEQHQLSTALIASTLPATGSTSFSALDGVGVAASDTISISGTLRSGVSVSGTYSILNPATDTVSGLLSAIQSVFNQEVTASLDVNGKLTLTDITTGDSQLTVNLTANNEGGGSLVFGSDTVVTEGRYALPVTAVISGNAIAFESTSFGASSGFSIAQSVNGLGIADQALAGANVTGTINGLAATGTGQMLLGSSGNVDGLAVLYTGTATGVVGDLSVGIGIAAAFDGILDLYSNPVFGLIQNSIETDQTSFDGITAKITSLTDQMERQRVLLMQQFSSMQSAMASLQQSGDFLTQNINAQYGTN
;
A
#
# COMPACT_ATOMS: atom_id res chain seq x y z
N MET A 1 55.59 -13.77 -96.59
CA MET A 1 54.23 -14.29 -96.35
C MET A 1 54.15 -14.69 -94.90
N ALA A 2 53.29 -14.00 -94.16
CA ALA A 2 52.80 -14.32 -92.81
C ALA A 2 53.85 -14.85 -91.82
N ASP A 3 54.77 -13.97 -91.40
CA ASP A 3 55.43 -14.15 -90.11
C ASP A 3 54.36 -13.99 -89.04
N THR A 4 53.90 -15.14 -88.55
CA THR A 4 53.01 -15.28 -87.42
C THR A 4 53.71 -14.75 -86.17
N GLY A 5 53.66 -13.43 -86.02
CA GLY A 5 54.13 -12.74 -84.83
C GLY A 5 53.39 -13.25 -83.60
N ILE A 6 54.14 -13.90 -82.73
CA ILE A 6 53.75 -14.43 -81.42
C ILE A 6 53.05 -13.34 -80.56
N GLY A 7 53.29 -12.05 -80.83
CA GLY A 7 52.61 -10.91 -80.19
C GLY A 7 51.09 -10.83 -80.42
N SER A 8 50.55 -11.41 -81.50
CA SER A 8 49.10 -11.39 -81.80
C SER A 8 48.29 -12.39 -80.94
N ILE A 9 48.90 -13.51 -80.55
CA ILE A 9 48.21 -14.56 -79.78
C ILE A 9 48.10 -14.19 -78.30
N ILE A 10 49.04 -13.39 -77.78
CA ILE A 10 49.04 -13.00 -76.36
C ILE A 10 48.18 -11.74 -76.13
N SER A 11 48.04 -10.85 -77.12
CA SER A 11 47.22 -9.62 -76.98
C SER A 11 45.71 -9.90 -76.95
N GLY A 12 45.27 -10.94 -77.67
CA GLY A 12 43.85 -11.32 -77.75
C GLY A 12 43.28 -12.04 -76.52
N GLN A 13 44.10 -12.63 -75.65
CA GLN A 13 43.63 -13.33 -74.44
C GLN A 13 43.71 -12.50 -73.15
N VAL A 14 44.47 -11.39 -73.14
CA VAL A 14 44.70 -10.57 -71.94
C VAL A 14 43.62 -9.50 -71.73
N ALA A 15 42.87 -9.11 -72.77
CA ALA A 15 41.92 -7.99 -72.71
C ALA A 15 40.51 -8.33 -72.17
N GLY A 16 40.27 -9.53 -71.61
CA GLY A 16 38.92 -9.96 -71.21
C GLY A 16 38.81 -10.91 -70.03
N PHE A 17 39.88 -11.16 -69.26
CA PHE A 17 39.78 -12.00 -68.06
C PHE A 17 39.25 -11.18 -66.88
N ASP A 18 37.96 -11.34 -66.58
CA ASP A 18 37.29 -10.74 -65.43
C ASP A 18 37.73 -11.46 -64.13
N VAL A 19 38.86 -11.00 -63.59
CA VAL A 19 39.42 -11.49 -62.32
C VAL A 19 38.38 -11.45 -61.19
N PRO A 20 37.60 -10.36 -61.00
CA PRO A 20 36.49 -10.35 -60.05
C PRO A 20 35.51 -11.52 -60.21
N ALA A 21 35.03 -11.80 -61.42
CA ALA A 21 34.06 -12.88 -61.66
C ALA A 21 34.64 -14.29 -61.39
N ALA A 22 35.91 -14.52 -61.75
CA ALA A 22 36.58 -15.79 -61.47
C ALA A 22 36.82 -16.02 -59.97
N VAL A 23 37.21 -14.97 -59.23
CA VAL A 23 37.36 -15.02 -57.77
C VAL A 23 36.01 -15.27 -57.09
N ASP A 24 34.94 -14.63 -57.56
CA ASP A 24 33.59 -14.85 -57.04
C ASP A 24 33.07 -16.28 -57.28
N GLY A 25 33.37 -16.88 -58.43
CA GLY A 25 33.05 -18.28 -58.71
C GLY A 25 33.76 -19.25 -57.77
N ILE A 26 35.02 -18.99 -57.42
CA ILE A 26 35.81 -19.82 -56.48
C ILE A 26 35.30 -19.69 -55.05
N LEU A 27 34.79 -18.52 -54.66
CA LEU A 27 34.22 -18.26 -53.32
C LEU A 27 32.75 -18.72 -53.18
N GLY A 28 32.13 -19.22 -54.25
CA GLY A 28 30.71 -19.59 -54.29
C GLY A 28 30.28 -20.61 -53.23
N LEU A 29 31.12 -21.61 -52.91
CA LEU A 29 30.81 -22.62 -51.88
C LEU A 29 30.71 -21.99 -50.48
N ARG A 30 31.58 -21.02 -50.16
CA ARG A 30 31.53 -20.34 -48.85
C ARG A 30 30.34 -19.39 -48.75
N LYS A 31 30.00 -18.69 -49.84
CA LYS A 31 28.78 -17.88 -49.92
C LYS A 31 27.53 -18.76 -49.71
N PHE A 32 27.51 -19.96 -50.30
CA PHE A 32 26.43 -20.93 -50.05
C PHE A 32 26.36 -21.36 -48.58
N GLU A 33 27.48 -21.71 -47.95
CA GLU A 33 27.50 -22.08 -46.51
C GLU A 33 27.01 -20.91 -45.62
N ILE A 34 27.45 -19.68 -45.89
CA ILE A 34 26.98 -18.49 -45.17
C ILE A 34 25.47 -18.31 -45.34
N ASN A 35 24.94 -18.42 -46.56
CA ASN A 35 23.51 -18.30 -46.82
C ASN A 35 22.70 -19.37 -46.05
N GLN A 36 23.18 -20.62 -45.97
CA GLN A 36 22.52 -21.67 -45.19
C GLN A 36 22.55 -21.38 -43.68
N LEU A 37 23.64 -20.79 -43.18
CA LEU A 37 23.75 -20.37 -41.77
C LEU A 37 22.86 -19.16 -41.46
N GLN A 38 22.74 -18.20 -42.39
CA GLN A 38 21.81 -17.08 -42.27
C GLN A 38 20.35 -17.56 -42.25
N GLN A 39 19.98 -18.49 -43.13
CA GLN A 39 18.64 -19.10 -43.06
C GLN A 39 18.40 -19.80 -41.72
N ARG A 40 19.40 -20.43 -41.13
CA ARG A 40 19.28 -20.99 -39.78
C ARG A 40 19.10 -19.91 -38.71
N GLN A 41 19.77 -18.77 -38.82
CA GLN A 41 19.56 -17.63 -37.93
C GLN A 41 18.13 -17.11 -38.04
N ASP A 42 17.63 -16.89 -39.25
CA ASP A 42 16.26 -16.41 -39.47
C ASP A 42 15.22 -17.36 -38.86
N ASN A 43 15.45 -18.68 -38.97
CA ASN A 43 14.59 -19.68 -38.32
C ASN A 43 14.67 -19.64 -36.79
N LEU A 44 15.86 -19.42 -36.20
CA LEU A 44 16.01 -19.28 -34.74
C LEU A 44 15.35 -18.00 -34.24
N THR A 45 15.50 -16.88 -34.94
CA THR A 45 14.81 -15.63 -34.60
C THR A 45 13.30 -15.81 -34.66
N ALA A 46 12.77 -16.39 -35.73
CA ALA A 46 11.33 -16.66 -35.86
C ALA A 46 10.81 -17.62 -34.77
N LYS A 47 11.63 -18.60 -34.35
CA LYS A 47 11.33 -19.49 -33.23
C LYS A 47 11.27 -18.73 -31.90
N GLN A 48 12.26 -17.88 -31.62
CA GLN A 48 12.31 -17.06 -30.41
C GLN A 48 11.12 -16.10 -30.35
N ASP A 49 10.80 -15.42 -31.45
CA ASP A 49 9.64 -14.52 -31.54
C ASP A 49 8.33 -15.25 -31.23
N ALA A 50 8.15 -16.46 -31.79
CA ALA A 50 6.97 -17.29 -31.51
C ALA A 50 6.92 -17.76 -30.04
N LEU A 51 8.06 -18.14 -29.44
CA LEU A 51 8.14 -18.50 -28.03
C LEU A 51 7.86 -17.30 -27.10
N LEU A 52 8.30 -16.10 -27.47
CA LEU A 52 8.00 -14.87 -26.74
C LEU A 52 6.50 -14.57 -26.74
N LEU A 53 5.83 -14.70 -27.90
CA LEU A 53 4.37 -14.54 -27.98
C LEU A 53 3.62 -15.53 -27.09
N ILE A 54 4.03 -16.81 -27.08
CA ILE A 54 3.45 -17.84 -26.22
C ILE A 54 3.73 -17.54 -24.74
N ASN A 55 4.93 -17.04 -24.42
CA ASN A 55 5.30 -16.65 -23.06
C ASN A 55 4.42 -15.50 -22.54
N ASP A 56 4.22 -14.47 -23.36
CA ASP A 56 3.38 -13.32 -23.01
C ASP A 56 1.90 -13.73 -22.86
N ALA A 57 1.38 -14.57 -23.74
CA ALA A 57 0.04 -15.13 -23.61
C ALA A 57 -0.10 -16.01 -22.34
N SER A 58 0.93 -16.79 -22.01
CA SER A 58 0.97 -17.60 -20.77
C SER A 58 0.98 -16.72 -19.52
N ARG A 59 1.72 -15.60 -19.54
CA ARG A 59 1.73 -14.62 -18.44
C ARG A 59 0.40 -13.89 -18.32
N ASN A 60 -0.24 -13.56 -19.42
CA ASN A 60 -1.56 -12.94 -19.40
C ASN A 60 -2.61 -13.87 -18.77
N LEU A 61 -2.65 -15.14 -19.20
CA LEU A 61 -3.52 -16.15 -18.59
C LEU A 61 -3.20 -16.36 -17.10
N ARG A 62 -1.92 -16.36 -16.74
CA ARG A 62 -1.49 -16.43 -15.33
C ARG A 62 -2.02 -15.23 -14.54
N SER A 63 -1.91 -14.03 -15.08
CA SER A 63 -2.40 -12.80 -14.43
C SER A 63 -3.91 -12.81 -14.23
N THR A 64 -4.69 -13.21 -15.23
CA THR A 64 -6.16 -13.31 -15.10
C THR A 64 -6.56 -14.42 -14.13
N SER A 65 -5.79 -15.52 -14.08
CA SER A 65 -5.97 -16.57 -13.08
C SER A 65 -5.72 -16.04 -11.67
N ILE A 66 -4.59 -15.37 -11.41
CA ILE A 66 -4.29 -14.79 -10.08
C ILE A 66 -5.40 -13.84 -9.62
N ALA A 67 -5.93 -13.00 -10.52
CA ALA A 67 -7.04 -12.11 -10.19
C ALA A 67 -8.32 -12.86 -9.76
N LEU A 68 -8.58 -14.05 -10.33
CA LEU A 68 -9.69 -14.93 -9.95
C LEU A 68 -9.40 -15.78 -8.70
N ALA A 69 -8.13 -15.88 -8.27
CA ALA A 69 -7.75 -16.62 -7.07
C ALA A 69 -7.94 -15.81 -5.78
N ASP A 70 -8.06 -14.49 -5.88
CA ASP A 70 -8.22 -13.60 -4.73
C ASP A 70 -9.68 -13.57 -4.25
N GLU A 71 -9.94 -14.20 -3.10
CA GLU A 71 -11.27 -14.28 -2.49
C GLU A 71 -11.86 -12.90 -2.17
N ALA A 72 -11.02 -11.97 -1.70
CA ALA A 72 -11.46 -10.66 -1.22
C ALA A 72 -11.88 -9.74 -2.36
N THR A 73 -11.25 -9.89 -3.53
CA THR A 73 -11.59 -9.10 -4.72
C THR A 73 -12.47 -9.83 -5.72
N PHE A 74 -12.78 -11.10 -5.50
CA PHE A 74 -13.56 -11.90 -6.45
C PHE A 74 -14.93 -11.28 -6.74
N PHE A 75 -15.61 -10.78 -5.71
CA PHE A 75 -16.90 -10.11 -5.87
C PHE A 75 -16.75 -8.60 -5.96
N GLY A 76 -17.12 -8.07 -7.12
CA GLY A 76 -17.58 -6.68 -7.21
C GLY A 76 -18.96 -6.55 -6.59
N TYR A 77 -19.25 -5.40 -6.00
CA TYR A 77 -20.58 -5.05 -5.51
C TYR A 77 -21.10 -3.86 -6.29
N SER A 78 -22.37 -3.91 -6.66
CA SER A 78 -23.07 -2.80 -7.30
C SER A 78 -24.25 -2.38 -6.44
N ALA A 79 -24.46 -1.07 -6.37
CA ALA A 79 -25.62 -0.47 -5.73
C ALA A 79 -26.64 -0.13 -6.82
N SER A 80 -27.82 -0.75 -6.74
CA SER A 80 -28.98 -0.35 -7.54
C SER A 80 -29.80 0.66 -6.74
N LEU A 81 -30.16 1.76 -7.38
CA LEU A 81 -30.92 2.84 -6.77
C LEU A 81 -32.34 2.88 -7.33
N SER A 82 -33.30 2.99 -6.44
CA SER A 82 -34.72 3.18 -6.74
C SER A 82 -35.23 4.42 -6.04
N SER A 83 -36.25 5.06 -6.63
CA SER A 83 -36.89 6.24 -6.06
C SER A 83 -38.35 5.93 -5.76
N SER A 84 -38.85 6.39 -4.61
CA SER A 84 -40.28 6.34 -4.30
C SER A 84 -41.12 7.34 -5.11
N SER A 85 -40.48 8.22 -5.90
CA SER A 85 -41.13 9.22 -6.75
C SER A 85 -40.98 8.89 -8.24
N SER A 86 -42.03 9.15 -9.02
CA SER A 86 -42.01 9.01 -10.48
C SER A 86 -41.37 10.21 -11.20
N THR A 87 -41.10 11.31 -10.50
CA THR A 87 -40.56 12.56 -11.11
C THR A 87 -39.13 12.87 -10.69
N VAL A 88 -38.69 12.36 -9.54
CA VAL A 88 -37.34 12.57 -8.99
C VAL A 88 -36.58 11.26 -9.06
N THR A 89 -35.46 11.24 -9.77
CA THR A 89 -34.60 10.07 -9.88
C THR A 89 -33.72 9.94 -8.63
N ALA A 90 -33.39 8.72 -8.21
CA ALA A 90 -32.48 8.54 -7.08
C ALA A 90 -31.09 9.15 -7.32
N ALA A 91 -30.56 9.03 -8.54
CA ALA A 91 -29.25 9.56 -8.93
C ALA A 91 -29.14 11.10 -8.92
N SER A 92 -30.27 11.82 -8.92
CA SER A 92 -30.27 13.28 -8.72
C SER A 92 -30.15 13.67 -7.25
N LEU A 93 -30.49 12.76 -6.33
CA LEU A 93 -30.43 12.98 -4.88
C LEU A 93 -29.12 12.48 -4.27
N VAL A 94 -28.66 11.29 -4.68
CA VAL A 94 -27.46 10.64 -4.12
C VAL A 94 -26.75 9.78 -5.16
N ASP A 95 -25.42 9.78 -5.11
CA ASP A 95 -24.59 8.73 -5.70
C ASP A 95 -24.03 7.83 -4.60
N ILE A 96 -23.87 6.55 -4.92
CA ILE A 96 -23.33 5.56 -4.01
C ILE A 96 -22.18 4.85 -4.69
N SER A 97 -21.04 4.76 -4.00
CA SER A 97 -19.94 3.90 -4.37
C SER A 97 -19.57 3.00 -3.19
N GLY A 98 -18.96 1.86 -3.47
CA GLY A 98 -18.56 0.88 -2.46
C GLY A 98 -17.18 0.32 -2.73
N THR A 99 -16.57 -0.25 -1.69
CA THR A 99 -15.35 -1.05 -1.79
C THR A 99 -15.69 -2.54 -1.87
N SER A 100 -14.69 -3.40 -2.08
CA SER A 100 -14.86 -4.86 -2.11
C SER A 100 -15.23 -5.48 -0.74
N GLY A 101 -15.16 -4.72 0.36
CA GLY A 101 -15.51 -5.18 1.71
C GLY A 101 -16.97 -4.94 2.12
N VAL A 102 -17.84 -4.58 1.17
CA VAL A 102 -19.25 -4.27 1.45
C VAL A 102 -20.06 -5.57 1.58
N SER A 103 -20.99 -5.60 2.53
CA SER A 103 -21.96 -6.69 2.64
C SER A 103 -23.20 -6.38 1.79
N ALA A 104 -23.78 -7.39 1.16
CA ALA A 104 -25.04 -7.24 0.44
C ALA A 104 -26.17 -6.87 1.41
N GLY A 105 -27.02 -5.93 1.00
CA GLY A 105 -28.04 -5.38 1.88
C GLY A 105 -28.96 -4.38 1.18
N GLN A 106 -30.14 -4.19 1.76
CA GLN A 106 -31.11 -3.20 1.31
C GLN A 106 -31.25 -2.12 2.37
N HIS A 107 -31.22 -0.87 1.93
CA HIS A 107 -31.32 0.31 2.80
C HIS A 107 -32.27 1.34 2.19
N ASN A 108 -33.02 2.04 3.04
CA ASN A 108 -33.83 3.18 2.65
C ASN A 108 -33.17 4.46 3.13
N ILE A 109 -32.87 5.36 2.20
CA ILE A 109 -32.22 6.64 2.48
C ILE A 109 -33.21 7.78 2.22
N VAL A 110 -33.33 8.70 3.18
CA VAL A 110 -34.08 9.95 3.02
C VAL A 110 -33.16 11.11 3.32
N ILE A 111 -33.04 12.07 2.40
CA ILE A 111 -32.15 13.22 2.52
C ILE A 111 -33.00 14.45 2.78
N THR A 112 -32.91 14.99 4.00
CA THR A 112 -33.72 16.14 4.41
C THR A 112 -32.97 17.45 4.20
N GLN A 113 -31.64 17.43 4.24
CA GLN A 113 -30.80 18.60 4.04
C GLN A 113 -29.40 18.19 3.56
N THR A 114 -28.79 18.95 2.66
CA THR A 114 -27.37 18.81 2.27
C THR A 114 -26.51 19.77 3.08
N ALA A 115 -25.26 19.38 3.31
CA ALA A 115 -24.28 20.24 3.94
C ALA A 115 -23.96 21.44 3.05
N GLN A 116 -23.78 22.62 3.65
CA GLN A 116 -23.49 23.87 2.97
C GLN A 116 -22.27 24.54 3.60
N ALA A 117 -21.43 25.12 2.74
CA ALA A 117 -20.27 25.90 3.16
C ALA A 117 -20.67 27.34 3.40
N GLU A 118 -20.12 27.94 4.45
CA GLU A 118 -20.35 29.35 4.76
C GLU A 118 -19.78 30.25 3.65
N ARG A 119 -20.56 31.25 3.24
CA ARG A 119 -20.10 32.32 2.35
C ARG A 119 -20.52 33.67 2.88
N LEU A 120 -19.53 34.54 3.10
CA LEU A 120 -19.71 35.91 3.55
C LEU A 120 -19.25 36.88 2.46
N SER A 121 -19.87 38.04 2.43
CA SER A 121 -19.49 39.16 1.56
C SER A 121 -19.45 40.45 2.36
N SER A 122 -18.62 41.40 1.94
CA SER A 122 -18.72 42.78 2.40
C SER A 122 -20.17 43.30 2.28
N LEU A 123 -20.72 43.90 3.34
CA LEU A 123 -22.12 44.38 3.32
C LEU A 123 -22.37 45.45 2.26
N ARG A 124 -21.37 46.29 2.01
CA ARG A 124 -21.37 47.43 1.08
C ARG A 124 -20.03 47.48 0.34
N ALA A 125 -19.94 48.39 -0.63
CA ALA A 125 -18.68 48.72 -1.29
C ALA A 125 -17.58 49.02 -0.27
N VAL A 126 -16.43 48.37 -0.44
CA VAL A 126 -15.23 48.61 0.37
C VAL A 126 -14.72 50.03 0.13
N LYS A 127 -14.22 50.67 1.20
CA LYS A 127 -13.77 52.07 1.18
C LYS A 127 -12.29 52.20 1.52
N ASP A 128 -11.66 53.24 0.98
CA ASP A 128 -10.30 53.67 1.33
C ASP A 128 -10.24 54.37 2.70
N SER A 129 -9.04 54.78 3.10
CA SER A 129 -8.80 55.52 4.35
C SER A 129 -9.52 56.87 4.45
N ALA A 130 -9.96 57.45 3.33
CA ALA A 130 -10.73 58.69 3.28
C ALA A 130 -12.26 58.44 3.35
N GLY A 131 -12.69 57.17 3.42
CA GLY A 131 -14.10 56.78 3.45
C GLY A 131 -14.76 56.78 2.06
N THR A 132 -13.99 56.89 0.99
CA THR A 132 -14.45 56.88 -0.40
C THR A 132 -14.48 55.44 -0.91
N ALA A 133 -15.54 55.05 -1.63
CA ALA A 133 -15.60 53.72 -2.23
C ALA A 133 -14.48 53.56 -3.28
N ILE A 134 -13.81 52.41 -3.27
CA ILE A 134 -12.67 52.18 -4.16
C ILE A 134 -13.13 52.16 -5.63
N ALA A 135 -12.36 52.80 -6.51
CA ALA A 135 -12.67 52.89 -7.94
C ALA A 135 -12.24 51.62 -8.72
N ALA A 136 -11.27 50.87 -8.20
CA ALA A 136 -10.81 49.60 -8.76
C ALA A 136 -10.25 48.69 -7.65
N ALA A 137 -10.38 47.37 -7.84
CA ALA A 137 -9.86 46.38 -6.89
C ALA A 137 -8.32 46.36 -6.76
N THR A 138 -7.61 46.98 -7.69
CA THR A 138 -6.13 47.12 -7.72
C THR A 138 -5.64 48.44 -7.13
N THR A 139 -6.54 49.35 -6.73
CA THR A 139 -6.15 50.61 -6.10
C THR A 139 -5.81 50.37 -4.64
N ALA A 140 -4.64 50.85 -4.21
CA ALA A 140 -4.23 50.80 -2.81
C ALA A 140 -5.25 51.53 -1.92
N MET A 141 -5.68 50.87 -0.84
CA MET A 141 -6.75 51.39 0.01
C MET A 141 -6.25 52.35 1.09
N ASN A 142 -4.92 52.44 1.29
CA ASN A 142 -4.28 53.30 2.29
C ASN A 142 -4.73 53.03 3.73
N ILE A 143 -5.28 51.86 4.01
CA ILE A 143 -5.61 51.37 5.37
C ILE A 143 -4.53 50.42 5.86
N SER A 144 -4.40 50.25 7.17
CA SER A 144 -3.48 49.24 7.73
C SER A 144 -4.02 48.64 9.03
N GLY A 145 -3.59 47.42 9.31
CA GLY A 145 -3.99 46.68 10.50
C GLY A 145 -3.82 45.18 10.31
N SER A 146 -4.32 44.42 11.25
CA SER A 146 -4.38 42.96 11.13
C SER A 146 -5.66 42.42 11.76
N PHE A 147 -6.06 41.24 11.30
CA PHE A 147 -7.17 40.48 11.85
C PHE A 147 -6.86 38.99 11.73
N LEU A 148 -7.67 38.15 12.36
CA LEU A 148 -7.50 36.71 12.43
C LEU A 148 -8.62 36.01 11.65
N ILE A 149 -8.23 35.03 10.83
CA ILE A 149 -9.13 34.05 10.20
C ILE A 149 -8.70 32.68 10.71
N GLU A 150 -9.59 31.94 11.38
CA GLU A 150 -9.25 30.62 11.96
C GLU A 150 -7.96 30.64 12.80
N GLY A 151 -7.72 31.76 13.51
CA GLY A 151 -6.51 31.98 14.32
C GLY A 151 -5.25 32.37 13.53
N ALA A 152 -5.28 32.40 12.19
CA ALA A 152 -4.18 32.88 11.36
C ALA A 152 -4.26 34.40 11.11
N THR A 153 -3.12 35.09 11.23
CA THR A 153 -3.04 36.55 11.08
C THR A 153 -3.01 36.99 9.63
N VAL A 154 -4.05 37.69 9.20
CA VAL A 154 -4.08 38.46 7.95
C VAL A 154 -3.57 39.87 8.24
N THR A 155 -2.48 40.25 7.59
CA THR A 155 -1.92 41.61 7.68
C THR A 155 -2.33 42.42 6.46
N VAL A 156 -2.75 43.67 6.69
CA VAL A 156 -3.09 44.65 5.66
C VAL A 156 -2.16 45.85 5.80
N SER A 157 -1.45 46.18 4.73
CA SER A 157 -0.54 47.32 4.63
C SER A 157 -1.16 48.46 3.82
N THR A 158 -0.67 49.68 3.97
CA THR A 158 -1.20 50.85 3.26
C THR A 158 -1.07 50.77 1.74
N SER A 159 -0.13 49.98 1.23
CA SER A 159 0.06 49.69 -0.19
C SER A 159 -0.95 48.70 -0.74
N ASP A 160 -1.65 47.95 0.12
CA ASP A 160 -2.45 46.81 -0.31
C ASP A 160 -3.75 47.28 -0.94
N SER A 161 -4.05 46.68 -2.08
CA SER A 161 -5.35 46.76 -2.75
C SER A 161 -6.29 45.65 -2.25
N LEU A 162 -7.57 45.69 -2.64
CA LEU A 162 -8.52 44.65 -2.27
C LEU A 162 -8.14 43.28 -2.85
N ASN A 163 -7.51 43.28 -4.04
CA ASN A 163 -6.94 42.06 -4.63
C ASN A 163 -5.77 41.51 -3.81
N ASP A 164 -4.90 42.39 -3.30
CA ASP A 164 -3.75 41.96 -2.48
C ASP A 164 -4.24 41.35 -1.17
N ILE A 165 -5.28 41.90 -0.55
CA ILE A 165 -5.90 41.31 0.65
C ILE A 165 -6.51 39.94 0.34
N ALA A 166 -7.24 39.80 -0.76
CA ALA A 166 -7.78 38.50 -1.17
C ALA A 166 -6.66 37.48 -1.45
N ALA A 167 -5.56 37.91 -2.09
CA ALA A 167 -4.39 37.09 -2.32
C ALA A 167 -3.70 36.68 -1.01
N ASN A 168 -3.53 37.60 -0.06
CA ASN A 168 -2.95 37.32 1.25
C ASN A 168 -3.78 36.28 2.02
N ILE A 169 -5.10 36.36 1.97
CA ILE A 169 -5.99 35.36 2.57
C ILE A 169 -5.83 34.00 1.89
N ASN A 170 -5.84 33.95 0.55
CA ASN A 170 -5.65 32.71 -0.20
C ASN A 170 -4.27 32.08 0.01
N GLN A 171 -3.24 32.90 0.23
CA GLN A 171 -1.89 32.45 0.56
C GLN A 171 -1.88 31.69 1.90
N LEU A 172 -2.63 32.20 2.90
CA LEU A 172 -2.80 31.53 4.20
C LEU A 172 -3.64 30.25 4.09
N ASN A 173 -4.41 30.07 3.01
CA ASN A 173 -5.15 28.86 2.73
C ASN A 173 -4.33 27.81 1.95
N SER A 174 -3.02 27.74 2.21
CA SER A 174 -2.13 26.77 1.55
C SER A 174 -1.14 26.15 2.54
N GLY A 175 -0.65 24.94 2.23
CA GLY A 175 0.28 24.21 3.09
C GLY A 175 -0.39 23.47 4.25
N SER A 176 0.41 23.00 5.22
CA SER A 176 -0.06 22.14 6.33
C SER A 176 -0.90 22.86 7.40
N SER A 177 -0.95 24.20 7.36
CA SER A 177 -1.73 25.04 8.28
C SER A 177 -2.72 25.92 7.50
N ALA A 178 -3.32 25.37 6.43
CA ALA A 178 -4.29 26.09 5.62
C ALA A 178 -5.48 26.54 6.47
N THR A 179 -5.91 27.80 6.31
CA THR A 179 -7.05 28.37 7.03
C THR A 179 -8.40 27.76 6.64
N GLY A 180 -8.50 27.04 5.51
CA GLY A 180 -9.76 26.50 4.99
C GLY A 180 -10.71 27.58 4.45
N VAL A 181 -10.22 28.80 4.21
CA VAL A 181 -11.02 29.94 3.75
C VAL A 181 -10.44 30.53 2.47
N THR A 182 -11.23 30.54 1.41
CA THR A 182 -10.90 31.16 0.13
C THR A 182 -11.53 32.55 0.02
N ALA A 183 -10.74 33.52 -0.46
CA ALA A 183 -11.16 34.89 -0.70
C ALA A 183 -11.21 35.24 -2.20
N SER A 184 -12.19 36.06 -2.58
CA SER A 184 -12.32 36.60 -3.95
C SER A 184 -12.91 38.01 -3.94
N VAL A 185 -12.68 38.77 -5.01
CA VAL A 185 -13.23 40.13 -5.16
C VAL A 185 -14.31 40.13 -6.23
N MET A 186 -15.48 40.70 -5.91
CA MET A 186 -16.59 40.84 -6.83
C MET A 186 -16.90 42.32 -7.09
N LYS A 187 -17.02 42.70 -8.37
CA LYS A 187 -17.57 44.00 -8.80
C LYS A 187 -19.09 43.87 -8.93
N VAL A 188 -19.84 44.49 -8.03
CA VAL A 188 -21.32 44.49 -8.05
C VAL A 188 -21.86 45.61 -8.94
N ALA A 189 -21.22 46.78 -8.92
CA ALA A 189 -21.54 47.94 -9.75
C ALA A 189 -20.31 48.83 -9.93
N ASP A 190 -20.46 49.96 -10.62
CA ASP A 190 -19.40 50.97 -10.66
C ASP A 190 -19.10 51.54 -9.27
N ASN A 191 -17.83 51.51 -8.88
CA ASN A 191 -17.35 51.84 -7.54
C ASN A 191 -18.00 50.99 -6.41
N ASP A 192 -18.50 49.78 -6.70
CA ASP A 192 -18.95 48.79 -5.69
C ASP A 192 -18.18 47.48 -5.88
N PHE A 193 -17.08 47.36 -5.14
CA PHE A 193 -16.27 46.14 -5.03
C PHE A 193 -16.41 45.56 -3.63
N ARG A 194 -16.58 44.24 -3.56
CA ARG A 194 -16.81 43.49 -2.33
C ARG A 194 -15.83 42.33 -2.20
N LEU A 195 -15.36 42.12 -0.99
CA LEU A 195 -14.57 40.94 -0.64
C LEU A 195 -15.53 39.82 -0.25
N ILE A 196 -15.39 38.67 -0.89
CA ILE A 196 -16.16 37.46 -0.61
C ILE A 196 -15.22 36.44 0.01
N LEU A 197 -15.64 35.91 1.15
CA LEU A 197 -14.97 34.82 1.87
C LEU A 197 -15.86 33.58 1.77
N ALA A 198 -15.27 32.44 1.45
CA ALA A 198 -15.95 31.15 1.38
C ALA A 198 -15.16 30.11 2.17
N SER A 199 -15.85 29.31 2.98
CA SER A 199 -15.27 28.10 3.54
C SER A 199 -15.05 27.06 2.44
N ASP A 200 -13.91 26.38 2.46
CA ASP A 200 -13.63 25.25 1.58
C ASP A 200 -14.36 23.98 2.04
N ALA A 201 -14.67 23.89 3.35
CA ALA A 201 -15.43 22.81 3.95
C ALA A 201 -16.90 23.21 4.15
N THR A 202 -17.80 22.25 3.95
CA THR A 202 -19.20 22.36 4.37
C THR A 202 -19.35 22.05 5.87
N GLY A 203 -20.51 22.37 6.44
CA GLY A 203 -20.87 22.01 7.81
C GLY A 203 -21.13 23.23 8.68
N VAL A 204 -21.80 23.02 9.82
CA VAL A 204 -22.33 24.06 10.71
C VAL A 204 -21.25 24.94 11.37
N THR A 205 -20.00 24.46 11.41
CA THR A 205 -18.89 25.18 12.05
C THR A 205 -18.51 26.46 11.33
N GLY A 206 -18.62 26.49 9.99
CA GLY A 206 -18.22 27.64 9.18
C GLY A 206 -16.75 28.03 9.41
N PHE A 207 -16.48 29.34 9.40
CA PHE A 207 -15.17 29.90 9.78
C PHE A 207 -15.34 31.13 10.70
N THR A 208 -14.28 31.45 11.43
CA THR A 208 -14.25 32.51 12.43
C THR A 208 -13.42 33.70 11.96
N LEU A 209 -13.97 34.90 12.18
CA LEU A 209 -13.34 36.19 11.88
C LEU A 209 -13.22 37.01 13.16
N SER A 210 -12.00 37.28 13.61
CA SER A 210 -11.77 38.08 14.83
C SER A 210 -10.68 39.12 14.63
N GLY A 211 -10.65 40.13 15.51
CA GLY A 211 -9.69 41.23 15.44
C GLY A 211 -10.37 42.58 15.62
N THR A 212 -9.88 43.38 16.56
CA THR A 212 -10.44 44.70 16.88
C THR A 212 -10.33 45.69 15.73
N ALA A 213 -9.42 45.46 14.77
CA ALA A 213 -9.29 46.28 13.57
C ALA A 213 -10.52 46.20 12.65
N LEU A 214 -11.27 45.09 12.66
CA LEU A 214 -12.49 44.93 11.86
C LEU A 214 -13.73 45.56 12.51
N ASP A 215 -13.66 45.95 13.78
CA ASP A 215 -14.82 46.43 14.54
C ASP A 215 -15.16 47.90 14.21
N ALA A 216 -16.26 48.10 13.50
CA ALA A 216 -16.76 49.44 13.15
C ALA A 216 -17.26 50.24 14.36
N ASN A 217 -17.72 49.58 15.43
CA ASN A 217 -18.28 50.25 16.61
C ASN A 217 -17.19 50.89 17.48
N THR A 218 -15.99 50.31 17.48
CA THR A 218 -14.82 50.84 18.21
C THR A 218 -13.91 51.69 17.32
N GLY A 219 -14.30 51.95 16.06
CA GLY A 219 -13.49 52.71 15.11
C GLY A 219 -12.24 51.97 14.62
N GLY A 220 -12.31 50.64 14.49
CA GLY A 220 -11.22 49.80 14.00
C GLY A 220 -10.69 50.23 12.63
N THR A 221 -9.38 50.11 12.44
CA THR A 221 -8.66 50.63 11.27
C THR A 221 -8.99 49.92 9.94
N LEU A 222 -9.56 48.71 10.01
CA LEU A 222 -9.98 47.88 8.87
C LEU A 222 -11.51 47.76 8.75
N SER A 223 -12.27 48.56 9.50
CA SER A 223 -13.75 48.56 9.43
C SER A 223 -14.30 48.89 8.04
N SER A 224 -13.51 49.56 7.18
CA SER A 224 -13.86 49.85 5.79
C SER A 224 -13.92 48.62 4.88
N LEU A 225 -13.38 47.47 5.30
CA LEU A 225 -13.52 46.17 4.62
C LEU A 225 -14.94 45.59 4.72
N GLN A 226 -15.74 46.07 5.69
CA GLN A 226 -17.13 45.65 5.90
C GLN A 226 -17.24 44.13 6.12
N LEU A 227 -16.32 43.53 6.91
CA LEU A 227 -16.35 42.11 7.25
C LEU A 227 -16.89 41.84 8.67
N GLY A 228 -16.80 42.83 9.58
CA GLY A 228 -17.23 42.69 10.98
C GLY A 228 -16.32 41.77 11.81
N ALA A 229 -16.57 41.69 13.11
CA ALA A 229 -15.87 40.81 14.05
C ALA A 229 -16.89 39.95 14.84
N VAL A 230 -16.45 38.80 15.40
CA VAL A 230 -17.28 37.94 16.27
C VAL A 230 -17.97 38.77 17.37
N GLY A 231 -19.31 38.67 17.46
CA GLY A 231 -20.12 39.30 18.51
C GLY A 231 -20.74 40.68 18.18
N GLN A 232 -20.50 41.23 16.98
CA GLN A 232 -20.94 42.57 16.61
C GLN A 232 -22.12 42.56 15.61
N SER A 233 -22.96 43.61 15.66
CA SER A 233 -24.11 43.79 14.76
C SER A 233 -23.68 44.09 13.31
N ASN A 234 -23.43 43.02 12.54
CA ASN A 234 -23.36 42.86 11.07
C ASN A 234 -22.77 44.02 10.24
N ALA A 235 -21.44 44.02 10.05
CA ALA A 235 -20.81 44.77 8.96
C ALA A 235 -20.67 43.96 7.66
N HIS A 236 -21.00 42.65 7.65
CA HIS A 236 -20.98 41.76 6.47
C HIS A 236 -22.39 41.30 6.06
N GLN A 237 -22.48 40.67 4.89
CA GLN A 237 -23.65 39.98 4.35
C GLN A 237 -23.38 38.48 4.28
N VAL A 238 -24.22 37.66 4.91
CA VAL A 238 -24.20 36.20 4.74
C VAL A 238 -24.84 35.85 3.40
N LEU A 239 -24.05 35.34 2.45
CA LEU A 239 -24.54 34.85 1.16
C LEU A 239 -25.03 33.40 1.25
N GLN A 240 -24.40 32.60 2.10
CA GLN A 240 -24.77 31.22 2.36
C GLN A 240 -24.42 30.87 3.80
N SER A 241 -25.39 30.36 4.56
CA SER A 241 -25.17 29.93 5.94
C SER A 241 -24.52 28.54 5.98
N PRO A 242 -23.60 28.29 6.92
CA PRO A 242 -23.07 26.96 7.16
C PRO A 242 -24.17 26.02 7.66
N LEU A 243 -24.29 24.84 7.06
CA LEU A 243 -25.27 23.82 7.46
C LEU A 243 -24.64 22.44 7.37
N ASP A 244 -25.01 21.55 8.29
CA ASP A 244 -24.71 20.12 8.19
C ASP A 244 -25.69 19.40 7.26
N ALA A 245 -25.24 18.31 6.64
CA ALA A 245 -26.11 17.36 5.98
C ALA A 245 -26.97 16.66 7.03
N GLN A 246 -28.25 16.49 6.73
CA GLN A 246 -29.20 15.72 7.54
C GLN A 246 -29.88 14.70 6.64
N PHE A 247 -29.81 13.45 7.07
CA PHE A 247 -30.40 12.34 6.33
C PHE A 247 -30.74 11.20 7.31
N SER A 248 -31.46 10.20 6.83
CA SER A 248 -31.71 8.98 7.58
C SER A 248 -31.43 7.75 6.74
N ILE A 249 -30.93 6.70 7.39
CA ILE A 249 -30.77 5.37 6.81
C ILE A 249 -31.64 4.43 7.64
N ASP A 250 -32.59 3.76 7.01
CA ASP A 250 -33.53 2.82 7.66
C ASP A 250 -34.29 3.43 8.85
N GLY A 251 -34.56 4.74 8.77
CA GLY A 251 -35.27 5.50 9.81
C GLY A 251 -34.39 6.05 10.93
N LEU A 252 -33.08 5.76 10.93
CA LEU A 252 -32.12 6.36 11.87
C LEU A 252 -31.59 7.68 11.32
N SER A 253 -32.01 8.80 11.93
CA SER A 253 -31.55 10.14 11.55
C SER A 253 -30.11 10.40 12.00
N MET A 254 -29.32 11.01 11.14
CA MET A 254 -27.92 11.34 11.38
C MET A 254 -27.51 12.65 10.74
N THR A 255 -26.44 13.25 11.26
CA THR A 255 -25.89 14.53 10.79
C THR A 255 -24.40 14.43 10.48
N ARG A 256 -23.94 15.12 9.43
CA ARG A 256 -22.54 15.17 9.03
C ARG A 256 -22.17 16.54 8.47
N SER A 257 -20.93 16.96 8.68
CA SER A 257 -20.42 18.23 8.14
C SER A 257 -20.19 18.18 6.62
N SER A 258 -20.01 16.99 6.03
CA SER A 258 -19.78 16.82 4.59
C SER A 258 -21.00 16.24 3.86
N ASN A 259 -21.07 16.44 2.54
CA ASN A 259 -21.99 15.72 1.66
C ASN A 259 -21.41 14.38 1.18
N THR A 260 -20.14 14.10 1.44
CA THR A 260 -19.51 12.80 1.16
C THR A 260 -19.38 12.05 2.48
N ILE A 261 -20.19 11.01 2.64
CA ILE A 261 -20.32 10.23 3.88
C ILE A 261 -19.65 8.88 3.68
N THR A 262 -18.59 8.59 4.43
CA THR A 262 -17.81 7.35 4.32
C THR A 262 -17.93 6.45 5.55
N ASP A 263 -18.58 6.93 6.61
CA ASP A 263 -18.59 6.34 7.95
C ASP A 263 -19.97 5.84 8.39
N ALA A 264 -21.01 6.03 7.56
CA ALA A 264 -22.38 5.63 7.89
C ALA A 264 -22.62 4.13 7.66
N LEU A 265 -22.05 3.57 6.59
CA LEU A 265 -22.16 2.17 6.21
C LEU A 265 -20.75 1.66 5.89
N SER A 266 -20.35 0.55 6.51
CA SER A 266 -18.99 0.01 6.33
C SER A 266 -18.71 -0.30 4.86
N GLY A 267 -17.64 0.28 4.32
CA GLY A 267 -17.22 0.10 2.93
C GLY A 267 -18.04 0.87 1.90
N VAL A 268 -19.04 1.66 2.30
CA VAL A 268 -19.92 2.41 1.39
C VAL A 268 -19.69 3.91 1.54
N THR A 269 -19.57 4.61 0.42
CA THR A 269 -19.52 6.06 0.34
C THR A 269 -20.80 6.60 -0.27
N LEU A 270 -21.49 7.48 0.46
CA LEU A 270 -22.68 8.19 0.00
C LEU A 270 -22.30 9.62 -0.38
N SER A 271 -22.59 10.03 -1.61
CA SER A 271 -22.39 11.39 -2.09
C SER A 271 -23.74 12.08 -2.26
N LEU A 272 -24.13 12.88 -1.27
CA LEU A 272 -25.40 13.59 -1.23
C LEU A 272 -25.36 14.78 -2.20
N LYS A 273 -26.30 14.84 -3.14
CA LYS A 273 -26.37 15.89 -4.17
C LYS A 273 -27.47 16.90 -3.88
N GLN A 274 -28.65 16.41 -3.51
CA GLN A 274 -29.85 17.20 -3.29
C GLN A 274 -30.69 16.64 -2.15
N ALA A 275 -31.45 17.51 -1.50
CA ALA A 275 -32.38 17.13 -0.45
C ALA A 275 -33.81 17.12 -0.99
N ASP A 276 -34.53 16.04 -0.70
CA ASP A 276 -35.97 15.94 -0.89
C ASP A 276 -36.55 15.07 0.24
N PRO A 277 -37.14 15.68 1.28
CA PRO A 277 -37.63 14.94 2.45
C PRO A 277 -38.87 14.08 2.14
N ALA A 278 -39.52 14.26 0.97
CA ALA A 278 -40.68 13.47 0.56
C ALA A 278 -40.31 12.22 -0.25
N VAL A 279 -39.05 12.11 -0.69
CA VAL A 279 -38.58 11.00 -1.53
C VAL A 279 -37.69 10.07 -0.71
N THR A 280 -38.02 8.79 -0.73
CA THR A 280 -37.18 7.71 -0.20
C THR A 280 -36.41 7.10 -1.35
N VAL A 281 -35.08 7.06 -1.20
CA VAL A 281 -34.18 6.35 -2.10
C VAL A 281 -33.99 4.95 -1.56
N GLY A 282 -34.49 3.95 -2.27
CA GLY A 282 -34.23 2.55 -1.97
C GLY A 282 -32.91 2.13 -2.59
N VAL A 283 -31.98 1.69 -1.77
CA VAL A 283 -30.65 1.21 -2.15
C VAL A 283 -30.63 -0.30 -1.99
N ASN A 284 -30.30 -1.02 -3.04
CA ASN A 284 -30.04 -2.45 -2.96
C ASN A 284 -28.62 -2.73 -3.42
N ILE A 285 -27.77 -3.14 -2.47
CA ILE A 285 -26.39 -3.53 -2.69
C ILE A 285 -26.36 -5.03 -2.88
N SER A 286 -25.92 -5.47 -4.06
CA SER A 286 -25.78 -6.88 -4.40
C SER A 286 -24.47 -7.13 -5.11
N VAL A 287 -24.08 -8.40 -5.20
CA VAL A 287 -22.95 -8.82 -6.02
C VAL A 287 -23.19 -8.39 -7.47
N ASP A 288 -22.17 -7.79 -8.08
CA ASP A 288 -22.20 -7.40 -9.49
C ASP A 288 -22.04 -8.64 -10.37
N GLN A 289 -23.19 -9.17 -10.79
CA GLN A 289 -23.28 -10.34 -11.66
C GLN A 289 -22.61 -10.12 -13.02
N GLN A 290 -22.59 -8.88 -13.53
CA GLN A 290 -21.92 -8.58 -14.79
C GLN A 290 -20.41 -8.61 -14.60
N ALA A 291 -19.89 -8.03 -13.52
CA ALA A 291 -18.47 -8.08 -13.21
C ALA A 291 -17.95 -9.52 -13.06
N ILE A 292 -18.73 -10.44 -12.45
CA ILE A 292 -18.36 -11.87 -12.39
C ILE A 292 -18.25 -12.45 -13.80
N ARG A 293 -19.25 -12.21 -14.65
CA ARG A 293 -19.23 -12.70 -16.04
C ARG A 293 -17.99 -12.16 -16.77
N ASP A 294 -17.72 -10.87 -16.66
CA ASP A 294 -16.61 -10.21 -17.36
C ASP A 294 -15.25 -10.74 -16.88
N ASN A 295 -15.10 -11.01 -15.58
CA ASN A 295 -13.90 -11.61 -15.01
C ASN A 295 -13.67 -13.04 -15.53
N VAL A 296 -14.72 -13.87 -15.55
CA VAL A 296 -14.65 -15.24 -16.12
C VAL A 296 -14.39 -15.20 -17.62
N GLN A 297 -15.02 -14.29 -18.35
CA GLN A 297 -14.80 -14.10 -19.78
C GLN A 297 -13.35 -13.70 -20.08
N SER A 298 -12.77 -12.81 -19.27
CA SER A 298 -11.36 -12.39 -19.42
C SER A 298 -10.39 -13.56 -19.24
N PHE A 299 -10.69 -14.48 -18.31
CA PHE A 299 -9.93 -15.73 -18.17
C PHE A 299 -10.08 -16.64 -19.39
N ILE A 300 -11.30 -16.81 -19.90
CA ILE A 300 -11.60 -17.59 -21.11
C ILE A 300 -10.88 -17.03 -22.33
N ASP A 301 -10.88 -15.71 -22.51
CA ASP A 301 -10.22 -15.03 -23.62
C ASP A 301 -8.70 -15.19 -23.56
N ALA A 302 -8.10 -15.07 -22.37
CA ALA A 302 -6.68 -15.30 -22.18
C ALA A 302 -6.30 -16.78 -22.46
N TYR A 303 -7.14 -17.72 -22.04
CA TYR A 303 -6.95 -19.14 -22.32
C TYR A 303 -7.05 -19.43 -23.82
N ASN A 304 -8.08 -18.89 -24.47
CA ASN A 304 -8.33 -19.09 -25.90
C ASN A 304 -7.23 -18.46 -26.76
N SER A 305 -6.71 -17.30 -26.36
CA SER A 305 -5.57 -16.66 -27.01
C SER A 305 -4.32 -17.55 -26.96
N LEU A 306 -3.99 -18.09 -25.79
CA LEU A 306 -2.86 -19.02 -25.64
C LEU A 306 -3.09 -20.32 -26.45
N GLN A 307 -4.28 -20.90 -26.37
CA GLN A 307 -4.64 -22.11 -27.11
C GLN A 307 -4.53 -21.90 -28.63
N SER A 308 -4.99 -20.75 -29.15
CA SER A 308 -4.88 -20.42 -30.58
C SER A 308 -3.42 -20.29 -31.02
N LEU A 309 -2.58 -19.59 -30.24
CA LEU A 309 -1.16 -19.45 -30.56
C LEU A 309 -0.45 -20.81 -30.58
N ILE A 310 -0.74 -21.66 -29.59
CA ILE A 310 -0.19 -23.02 -29.55
C ILE A 310 -0.64 -23.79 -30.80
N ASP A 311 -1.93 -23.78 -31.14
CA ASP A 311 -2.45 -24.53 -32.27
C ASP A 311 -1.92 -24.01 -33.62
N ASP A 312 -1.77 -22.71 -33.79
CA ASP A 312 -1.26 -22.11 -35.03
C ASP A 312 0.23 -22.40 -35.24
N HIS A 313 1.02 -22.41 -34.16
CA HIS A 313 2.44 -22.76 -34.23
C HIS A 313 2.73 -24.27 -34.21
N TYR A 314 1.73 -25.10 -33.88
CA TYR A 314 1.82 -26.57 -33.82
C TYR A 314 1.27 -27.27 -35.07
N LYS A 315 0.40 -26.62 -35.87
CA LYS A 315 -0.23 -27.24 -37.05
C LYS A 315 0.79 -27.64 -38.14
N PHE A 316 0.56 -28.82 -38.71
CA PHE A 316 1.16 -29.28 -39.96
C PHE A 316 0.06 -29.38 -41.02
N ASP A 317 0.12 -28.53 -42.05
CA ASP A 317 -0.83 -28.59 -43.17
C ASP A 317 -0.33 -29.56 -44.25
N VAL A 318 -1.00 -30.70 -44.33
CA VAL A 318 -0.68 -31.79 -45.26
C VAL A 318 -0.89 -31.38 -46.73
N ASN A 319 -1.72 -30.37 -47.01
CA ASN A 319 -2.04 -29.93 -48.38
C ASN A 319 -1.03 -28.92 -48.92
N THR A 320 -0.49 -28.05 -48.06
CA THR A 320 0.50 -27.03 -48.45
C THR A 320 1.94 -27.45 -48.12
N GLY A 321 2.13 -28.52 -47.34
CA GLY A 321 3.44 -28.94 -46.84
C GLY A 321 4.05 -27.94 -45.85
N SER A 322 3.25 -26.98 -45.36
CA SER A 322 3.69 -25.94 -44.44
C SER A 322 3.49 -26.40 -43.00
N SER A 323 4.54 -26.26 -42.20
CA SER A 323 4.54 -26.58 -40.77
C SER A 323 4.69 -25.29 -39.98
N GLY A 324 3.95 -25.15 -38.88
CA GLY A 324 4.21 -24.08 -37.91
C GLY A 324 5.67 -24.12 -37.44
N ILE A 325 6.26 -22.95 -37.19
CA ILE A 325 7.68 -22.81 -36.81
C ILE A 325 8.06 -23.61 -35.56
N LEU A 326 7.07 -23.95 -34.70
CA LEU A 326 7.25 -24.71 -33.45
C LEU A 326 6.68 -26.14 -33.49
N ALA A 327 6.31 -26.67 -34.66
CA ALA A 327 5.67 -28.00 -34.74
C ALA A 327 6.57 -29.15 -34.24
N GLY A 328 7.89 -28.96 -34.24
CA GLY A 328 8.87 -29.92 -33.70
C GLY A 328 9.14 -29.78 -32.21
N GLU A 329 8.55 -28.79 -31.53
CA GLU A 329 8.86 -28.48 -30.13
C GLU A 329 8.00 -29.31 -29.16
N PRO A 330 8.60 -30.18 -28.33
CA PRO A 330 7.87 -31.01 -27.37
C PRO A 330 7.26 -30.20 -26.21
N LEU A 331 7.77 -28.99 -25.97
CA LEU A 331 7.29 -28.08 -24.93
C LEU A 331 5.82 -27.69 -25.16
N LEU A 332 5.43 -27.39 -26.40
CA LEU A 332 4.05 -26.97 -26.72
C LEU A 332 3.03 -28.09 -26.46
N ALA A 333 3.39 -29.33 -26.80
CA ALA A 333 2.54 -30.49 -26.51
C ALA A 333 2.38 -30.71 -24.99
N THR A 334 3.43 -30.43 -24.22
CA THR A 334 3.42 -30.54 -22.75
C THR A 334 2.55 -29.45 -22.11
N ILE A 335 2.64 -28.21 -22.60
CA ILE A 335 1.79 -27.09 -22.17
C ILE A 335 0.32 -27.42 -22.46
N LYS A 336 -0.01 -27.81 -23.70
CA LYS A 336 -1.37 -28.18 -24.11
C LYS A 336 -1.94 -29.34 -23.27
N GLY A 337 -1.12 -30.37 -23.00
CA GLY A 337 -1.49 -31.48 -22.13
C GLY A 337 -1.76 -31.06 -20.68
N SER A 338 -0.96 -30.14 -20.15
CA SER A 338 -1.11 -29.63 -18.78
C SER A 338 -2.35 -28.75 -18.61
N MET A 339 -2.62 -27.88 -19.60
CA MET A 339 -3.81 -27.03 -19.65
C MET A 339 -5.09 -27.88 -19.72
N SER A 340 -5.17 -28.79 -20.69
CA SER A 340 -6.33 -29.68 -20.85
C SER A 340 -6.56 -30.59 -19.65
N SER A 341 -5.50 -31.12 -19.03
CA SER A 341 -5.62 -31.90 -17.80
C SER A 341 -6.22 -31.08 -16.65
N SER A 342 -5.86 -29.80 -16.55
CA SER A 342 -6.30 -28.93 -15.46
C SER A 342 -7.77 -28.52 -15.59
N LEU A 343 -8.26 -28.35 -16.81
CA LEU A 343 -9.69 -28.08 -17.08
C LEU A 343 -10.62 -29.23 -16.65
N LEU A 344 -10.13 -30.47 -16.73
CA LEU A 344 -10.91 -31.67 -16.42
C LEU A 344 -10.83 -32.10 -14.95
N LYS A 345 -10.01 -31.41 -14.14
CA LYS A 345 -9.91 -31.71 -12.70
C LYS A 345 -11.17 -31.26 -11.98
N THR A 346 -11.55 -32.05 -10.99
CA THR A 346 -12.55 -31.64 -10.01
C THR A 346 -11.85 -31.02 -8.81
N VAL A 347 -12.44 -30.00 -8.21
CA VAL A 347 -11.95 -29.36 -7.00
C VAL A 347 -12.52 -30.12 -5.78
N PRO A 348 -11.68 -30.80 -4.99
CA PRO A 348 -12.12 -31.48 -3.77
C PRO A 348 -12.75 -30.51 -2.77
N GLY A 349 -13.74 -30.98 -2.00
CA GLY A 349 -14.45 -30.15 -1.01
C GLY A 349 -15.68 -29.43 -1.55
N LEU A 350 -15.85 -29.35 -2.88
CA LEU A 350 -17.06 -28.81 -3.51
C LEU A 350 -18.12 -29.90 -3.76
N ALA A 351 -19.39 -29.47 -3.78
CA ALA A 351 -20.51 -30.34 -4.15
C ALA A 351 -20.40 -30.81 -5.62
N SER A 352 -20.87 -32.02 -5.91
CA SER A 352 -20.69 -32.68 -7.21
C SER A 352 -21.38 -31.97 -8.39
N ASP A 353 -22.32 -31.07 -8.12
CA ASP A 353 -23.02 -30.24 -9.10
C ASP A 353 -22.21 -29.01 -9.55
N ARG A 354 -21.10 -28.68 -8.86
CA ARG A 354 -20.34 -27.43 -9.06
C ARG A 354 -18.83 -27.59 -8.92
N ASN A 355 -18.33 -28.82 -8.87
CA ASN A 355 -16.92 -29.10 -8.58
C ASN A 355 -15.98 -29.04 -9.79
N SER A 356 -16.42 -28.59 -10.97
CA SER A 356 -15.58 -28.42 -12.17
C SER A 356 -16.09 -27.29 -13.08
N LEU A 357 -15.23 -26.79 -13.99
CA LEU A 357 -15.58 -25.75 -14.97
C LEU A 357 -16.79 -26.15 -15.81
N VAL A 358 -16.78 -27.37 -16.31
CA VAL A 358 -17.87 -27.92 -17.11
C VAL A 358 -19.16 -27.95 -16.31
N MET A 359 -19.10 -28.19 -14.99
CA MET A 359 -20.29 -28.22 -14.15
C MET A 359 -20.95 -26.85 -13.98
N ILE A 360 -20.15 -25.79 -13.89
CA ILE A 360 -20.63 -24.40 -13.79
C ILE A 360 -20.94 -23.74 -15.14
N GLY A 361 -20.76 -24.47 -16.25
CA GLY A 361 -21.08 -24.00 -17.60
C GLY A 361 -19.92 -23.40 -18.39
N ILE A 362 -18.66 -23.70 -18.04
CA ILE A 362 -17.49 -23.35 -18.85
C ILE A 362 -16.99 -24.63 -19.52
N GLU A 363 -17.20 -24.74 -20.83
CA GLU A 363 -17.05 -26.00 -21.58
C GLU A 363 -16.01 -25.85 -22.70
N PRO A 364 -15.17 -26.87 -22.96
CA PRO A 364 -14.27 -26.86 -24.12
C PRO A 364 -15.01 -27.24 -25.41
N ASP A 365 -14.67 -26.58 -26.51
CA ASP A 365 -15.11 -26.91 -27.87
C ASP A 365 -14.27 -28.05 -28.49
N ILE A 366 -14.54 -28.38 -29.76
CA ILE A 366 -13.80 -29.41 -30.50
C ILE A 366 -12.30 -29.09 -30.71
N ASN A 367 -11.94 -27.81 -30.67
CA ASN A 367 -10.57 -27.32 -30.81
C ASN A 367 -9.87 -27.17 -29.45
N GLY A 368 -10.59 -27.38 -28.35
CA GLY A 368 -10.08 -27.20 -26.99
C GLY A 368 -10.13 -25.76 -26.49
N GLN A 369 -10.84 -24.86 -27.17
CA GLN A 369 -11.15 -23.49 -26.73
C GLN A 369 -12.33 -23.51 -25.75
N LEU A 370 -12.32 -22.63 -24.76
CA LEU A 370 -13.38 -22.51 -23.77
C LEU A 370 -14.51 -21.61 -24.26
N LEU A 371 -15.75 -22.00 -23.94
CA LEU A 371 -16.97 -21.21 -24.14
C LEU A 371 -17.85 -21.22 -22.88
N ILE A 372 -18.64 -20.16 -22.72
CA ILE A 372 -19.68 -20.10 -21.67
C ILE A 372 -20.98 -20.68 -22.21
N ASN A 373 -21.48 -21.71 -21.53
CA ASN A 373 -22.83 -22.21 -21.67
C ASN A 373 -23.77 -21.32 -20.85
N GLU A 374 -24.39 -20.35 -21.50
CA GLU A 374 -25.22 -19.30 -20.85
C GLU A 374 -26.38 -19.88 -20.03
N ASP A 375 -27.01 -20.97 -20.45
CA ASP A 375 -28.13 -21.57 -19.70
C ASP A 375 -27.69 -22.04 -18.31
N ARG A 376 -26.49 -22.65 -18.23
CA ARG A 376 -25.93 -23.18 -16.98
C ARG A 376 -25.28 -22.08 -16.17
N PHE A 377 -24.44 -21.26 -16.80
CA PHE A 377 -23.68 -20.22 -16.12
C PHE A 377 -24.60 -19.17 -15.51
N SER A 378 -25.61 -18.69 -16.24
CA SER A 378 -26.58 -17.71 -15.72
C SER A 378 -27.40 -18.24 -14.53
N THR A 379 -27.65 -19.55 -14.47
CA THR A 379 -28.34 -20.18 -13.33
C THR A 379 -27.52 -20.07 -12.04
N PHE A 380 -26.21 -20.27 -12.11
CA PHE A 380 -25.31 -20.08 -10.96
C PHE A 380 -25.15 -18.60 -10.62
N VAL A 381 -24.94 -17.73 -11.62
CA VAL A 381 -24.82 -16.28 -11.40
C VAL A 381 -26.07 -15.70 -10.71
N ALA A 382 -27.27 -16.20 -11.02
CA ALA A 382 -28.52 -15.71 -10.44
C ALA A 382 -28.83 -16.28 -9.04
N ASN A 383 -28.51 -17.55 -8.78
CA ASN A 383 -28.96 -18.25 -7.56
C ASN A 383 -27.85 -18.51 -6.54
N ASP A 384 -26.60 -18.62 -6.99
CA ASP A 384 -25.45 -19.00 -6.17
C ASP A 384 -24.12 -18.55 -6.80
N THR A 385 -23.82 -17.26 -6.68
CA THR A 385 -22.55 -16.70 -7.16
C THR A 385 -21.34 -17.27 -6.41
N SER A 386 -21.53 -17.75 -5.19
CA SER A 386 -20.47 -18.37 -4.39
C SER A 386 -19.94 -19.63 -5.05
N ALA A 387 -20.80 -20.44 -5.67
CA ALA A 387 -20.39 -21.63 -6.42
C ALA A 387 -19.34 -21.36 -7.52
N ILE A 388 -19.39 -20.18 -8.16
CA ILE A 388 -18.43 -19.79 -9.20
C ILE A 388 -17.10 -19.43 -8.56
N ARG A 389 -17.11 -18.54 -7.56
CA ARG A 389 -15.90 -18.17 -6.79
C ARG A 389 -15.19 -19.39 -6.23
N ASP A 390 -15.97 -20.23 -5.58
CA ASP A 390 -15.55 -21.41 -4.85
C ASP A 390 -14.79 -22.41 -5.73
N LEU A 391 -15.00 -22.37 -7.05
CA LEU A 391 -14.27 -23.15 -8.02
C LEU A 391 -12.89 -22.56 -8.37
N PHE A 392 -12.76 -21.24 -8.40
CA PHE A 392 -11.52 -20.55 -8.75
C PHE A 392 -10.61 -20.34 -7.54
N VAL A 393 -11.19 -20.05 -6.38
CA VAL A 393 -10.50 -19.75 -5.12
C VAL A 393 -10.15 -21.05 -4.37
N ALA A 394 -9.02 -21.05 -3.67
CA ALA A 394 -8.65 -22.18 -2.82
C ALA A 394 -9.57 -22.30 -1.61
N GLN A 395 -10.03 -23.52 -1.33
CA GLN A 395 -10.90 -23.81 -0.21
C GLN A 395 -10.46 -25.05 0.54
N GLY A 396 -10.81 -25.11 1.82
CA GLY A 396 -10.64 -26.30 2.63
C GLY A 396 -11.87 -26.56 3.49
N SER A 397 -12.28 -27.82 3.56
CA SER A 397 -13.37 -28.26 4.42
C SER A 397 -12.94 -29.46 5.25
N SER A 398 -13.47 -29.54 6.46
CA SER A 398 -13.32 -30.71 7.33
C SER A 398 -14.67 -31.11 7.90
N ALA A 399 -14.85 -32.41 8.15
CA ALA A 399 -15.99 -32.90 8.92
C ALA A 399 -15.89 -32.57 10.42
N ASN A 400 -14.70 -32.19 10.89
CA ASN A 400 -14.49 -31.75 12.27
C ASN A 400 -14.61 -30.22 12.37
N ASN A 401 -15.64 -29.74 13.07
CA ASN A 401 -15.88 -28.29 13.27
C ASN A 401 -14.76 -27.58 14.06
N SER A 402 -13.96 -28.33 14.82
CA SER A 402 -12.78 -27.79 15.50
C SER A 402 -11.57 -27.64 14.59
N LEU A 403 -11.64 -28.09 13.33
CA LEU A 403 -10.57 -28.01 12.35
C LEU A 403 -11.01 -27.13 11.18
N GLN A 404 -10.37 -25.96 11.03
CA GLN A 404 -10.73 -24.97 10.02
C GLN A 404 -9.54 -24.68 9.11
N PHE A 405 -9.77 -24.68 7.80
CA PHE A 405 -8.79 -24.20 6.83
C PHE A 405 -8.59 -22.69 6.98
N LEU A 406 -7.33 -22.25 6.94
CA LEU A 406 -7.00 -20.82 6.95
C LEU A 406 -6.41 -20.38 5.61
N THR A 407 -5.37 -21.07 5.14
CA THR A 407 -4.70 -20.73 3.89
C THR A 407 -3.93 -21.92 3.34
N ASN A 408 -3.58 -21.88 2.05
CA ASN A 408 -2.72 -22.83 1.38
C ASN A 408 -1.42 -22.16 0.92
N GLY A 409 -0.35 -22.94 0.79
CA GLY A 409 0.83 -22.45 0.08
C GLY A 409 0.71 -22.62 -1.42
N VAL A 410 1.63 -21.97 -2.15
CA VAL A 410 1.72 -22.01 -3.63
C VAL A 410 2.00 -23.41 -4.18
N THR A 411 2.60 -24.29 -3.37
CA THR A 411 2.94 -25.67 -3.75
C THR A 411 1.97 -26.71 -3.19
N THR A 412 0.96 -26.31 -2.40
CA THR A 412 0.06 -27.25 -1.71
C THR A 412 -0.93 -27.88 -2.70
N PRO A 413 -0.83 -29.15 -3.13
CA PRO A 413 -1.75 -29.77 -4.10
C PRO A 413 -3.21 -29.86 -3.58
N SER A 414 -4.20 -29.96 -4.48
CA SER A 414 -5.56 -30.34 -4.07
C SER A 414 -5.57 -31.79 -3.57
N GLY A 415 -6.23 -32.06 -2.46
CA GLY A 415 -6.29 -33.40 -1.86
C GLY A 415 -6.82 -33.42 -0.43
N SER A 416 -6.80 -34.61 0.17
CA SER A 416 -7.14 -34.79 1.58
C SER A 416 -5.86 -34.83 2.43
N TYR A 417 -5.83 -34.03 3.49
CA TYR A 417 -4.70 -33.88 4.40
C TYR A 417 -5.11 -34.33 5.80
N SER A 418 -4.53 -35.43 6.29
CA SER A 418 -4.80 -35.90 7.64
C SER A 418 -4.08 -35.02 8.67
N VAL A 419 -4.81 -34.46 9.63
CA VAL A 419 -4.25 -33.63 10.69
C VAL A 419 -4.16 -34.44 11.98
N ASN A 420 -2.96 -34.47 12.55
CA ASN A 420 -2.69 -35.14 13.82
C ASN A 420 -2.11 -34.13 14.82
N VAL A 421 -2.76 -33.99 15.97
CA VAL A 421 -2.39 -33.05 17.02
C VAL A 421 -1.71 -33.83 18.15
N THR A 422 -0.44 -33.57 18.41
CA THR A 422 0.32 -34.19 19.51
C THR A 422 0.19 -33.41 20.83
N GLN A 423 -0.11 -32.12 20.75
CA GLN A 423 -0.42 -31.26 21.89
C GLN A 423 -1.47 -30.22 21.45
N ALA A 424 -2.58 -30.12 22.19
CA ALA A 424 -3.56 -29.06 21.96
C ALA A 424 -3.06 -27.72 22.52
N ALA A 425 -3.50 -26.61 21.92
CA ALA A 425 -3.18 -25.29 22.43
C ALA A 425 -3.81 -25.07 23.82
N ALA A 426 -3.10 -24.36 24.69
CA ALA A 426 -3.58 -23.97 26.00
C ALA A 426 -3.30 -22.49 26.26
N LYS A 427 -4.17 -21.88 27.05
CA LYS A 427 -3.95 -20.55 27.64
C LYS A 427 -3.15 -20.67 28.93
N ALA A 428 -2.43 -19.61 29.29
CA ALA A 428 -1.87 -19.51 30.64
C ALA A 428 -3.05 -19.30 31.60
N ALA A 429 -3.18 -20.14 32.63
CA ALA A 429 -4.28 -20.01 33.59
C ALA A 429 -3.89 -20.47 34.98
N VAL A 430 -4.41 -19.79 36.00
CA VAL A 430 -4.26 -20.18 37.42
C VAL A 430 -5.52 -19.84 38.18
N THR A 431 -5.93 -20.71 39.11
CA THR A 431 -7.09 -20.49 39.99
C THR A 431 -6.61 -20.43 41.42
N GLY A 432 -7.07 -19.42 42.16
CA GLY A 432 -6.78 -19.27 43.59
C GLY A 432 -7.45 -20.35 44.44
N ALA A 433 -6.81 -20.71 45.55
CA ALA A 433 -7.33 -21.67 46.51
C ALA A 433 -8.15 -21.05 47.65
N THR A 434 -8.12 -19.72 47.81
CA THR A 434 -8.82 -19.02 48.90
C THR A 434 -10.32 -18.88 48.60
N ASP A 435 -11.17 -19.20 49.57
CA ASP A 435 -12.60 -18.89 49.53
C ASP A 435 -12.82 -17.40 49.85
N LEU A 436 -13.30 -16.64 48.87
CA LEU A 436 -13.52 -15.20 48.93
C LEU A 436 -15.00 -14.83 49.15
N SER A 437 -15.85 -15.79 49.54
CA SER A 437 -17.27 -15.52 49.85
C SER A 437 -17.47 -14.55 51.02
N GLY A 438 -16.53 -14.53 51.97
CA GLY A 438 -16.47 -13.56 53.07
C GLY A 438 -15.79 -12.23 52.74
N GLY A 439 -15.31 -12.04 51.51
CA GLY A 439 -14.46 -10.93 51.11
C GLY A 439 -12.98 -11.17 51.39
N LEU A 440 -12.13 -10.25 50.93
CA LEU A 440 -10.68 -10.33 51.09
C LEU A 440 -10.26 -10.18 52.57
N ALA A 441 -9.32 -11.00 53.04
CA ALA A 441 -8.96 -11.09 54.47
C ALA A 441 -7.92 -10.04 54.96
N ALA A 442 -7.22 -9.36 54.04
CA ALA A 442 -6.24 -8.31 54.31
C ALA A 442 -6.06 -7.44 53.06
N ASP A 443 -5.43 -6.27 53.18
CA ASP A 443 -5.02 -5.50 51.99
C ASP A 443 -3.98 -6.30 51.18
N GLU A 444 -4.15 -6.33 49.86
CA GLU A 444 -3.36 -7.15 48.95
C GLU A 444 -2.90 -6.31 47.74
N LEU A 445 -1.61 -6.38 47.42
CA LEU A 445 -1.05 -5.85 46.19
C LEU A 445 -0.87 -7.01 45.21
N VAL A 446 -1.57 -6.97 44.09
CA VAL A 446 -1.46 -7.99 43.03
C VAL A 446 -0.70 -7.37 41.87
N THR A 447 0.46 -7.95 41.54
CA THR A 447 1.23 -7.58 40.35
C THR A 447 1.10 -8.67 39.31
N ILE A 448 0.58 -8.31 38.13
CA ILE A 448 0.56 -9.18 36.95
C ILE A 448 1.58 -8.64 35.96
N THR A 449 2.53 -9.47 35.56
CA THR A 449 3.52 -9.13 34.54
C THR A 449 3.26 -9.97 33.30
N ASP A 450 3.05 -9.34 32.15
CA ASP A 450 3.00 -10.05 30.88
C ASP A 450 4.41 -10.55 30.51
N THR A 451 4.56 -11.85 30.27
CA THR A 451 5.89 -12.43 29.99
C THR A 451 6.42 -12.06 28.60
N GLY A 452 5.53 -11.74 27.65
CA GLY A 452 5.91 -11.36 26.30
C GLY A 452 6.47 -9.95 26.21
N SER A 453 5.83 -8.99 26.89
CA SER A 453 6.20 -7.56 26.86
C SER A 453 6.92 -7.04 28.10
N SER A 454 6.96 -7.81 29.19
CA SER A 454 7.41 -7.37 30.53
C SER A 454 6.59 -6.23 31.15
N ARG A 455 5.45 -5.84 30.55
CA ARG A 455 4.52 -4.83 31.11
C ARG A 455 3.91 -5.32 32.41
N GLN A 456 3.71 -4.41 33.35
CA GLN A 456 3.13 -4.72 34.66
C GLN A 456 1.79 -4.02 34.86
N ALA A 457 0.83 -4.76 35.42
CA ALA A 457 -0.39 -4.23 36.00
C ALA A 457 -0.33 -4.43 37.51
N ILE A 458 -0.47 -3.36 38.27
CA ILE A 458 -0.36 -3.39 39.73
C ILE A 458 -1.70 -2.95 40.32
N VAL A 459 -2.35 -3.84 41.06
CA VAL A 459 -3.69 -3.62 41.61
C VAL A 459 -3.64 -3.66 43.12
N ASN A 460 -4.13 -2.59 43.75
CA ASN A 460 -4.35 -2.54 45.19
C ASN A 460 -5.77 -3.02 45.51
N LEU A 461 -5.88 -4.15 46.18
CA LEU A 461 -7.14 -4.68 46.72
C LEU A 461 -7.20 -4.42 48.24
N THR A 462 -8.40 -4.16 48.73
CA THR A 462 -8.61 -3.71 50.12
C THR A 462 -9.30 -4.78 50.96
N LEU A 463 -9.01 -4.80 52.26
CA LEU A 463 -9.66 -5.66 53.26
C LEU A 463 -11.19 -5.57 53.14
N GLY A 464 -11.85 -6.73 53.11
CA GLY A 464 -13.31 -6.85 53.04
C GLY A 464 -13.90 -6.61 51.65
N GLN A 465 -13.09 -6.32 50.64
CA GLN A 465 -13.57 -6.16 49.26
C GLN A 465 -14.20 -7.46 48.75
N SER A 466 -15.38 -7.35 48.14
CA SER A 466 -16.11 -8.52 47.63
C SER A 466 -15.45 -9.10 46.38
N GLN A 467 -15.68 -10.39 46.10
CA GLN A 467 -15.16 -11.07 44.90
C GLN A 467 -15.48 -10.31 43.61
N GLY A 468 -16.72 -9.84 43.45
CA GLY A 468 -17.12 -9.05 42.28
C GLY A 468 -16.35 -7.72 42.16
N ALA A 469 -16.18 -6.99 43.27
CA ALA A 469 -15.44 -5.73 43.27
C ALA A 469 -13.94 -5.93 42.99
N MET A 470 -13.35 -7.03 43.46
CA MET A 470 -11.97 -7.40 43.13
C MET A 470 -11.81 -7.68 41.63
N ILE A 471 -12.71 -8.48 41.03
CA ILE A 471 -12.71 -8.75 39.58
C ILE A 471 -12.85 -7.46 38.77
N THR A 472 -13.74 -6.55 39.18
CA THR A 472 -13.88 -5.24 38.52
C THR A 472 -12.59 -4.43 38.59
N ALA A 473 -11.96 -4.33 39.77
CA ALA A 473 -10.70 -3.60 39.92
C ALA A 473 -9.56 -4.22 39.10
N LEU A 474 -9.41 -5.55 39.14
CA LEU A 474 -8.39 -6.29 38.39
C LEU A 474 -8.57 -6.10 36.88
N ASN A 475 -9.78 -6.31 36.35
CA ASN A 475 -10.01 -6.16 34.91
C ASN A 475 -9.95 -4.70 34.46
N ALA A 476 -10.31 -3.72 35.31
CA ALA A 476 -10.15 -2.30 35.00
C ALA A 476 -8.67 -1.95 34.79
N GLU A 477 -7.78 -2.41 35.67
CA GLU A 477 -6.34 -2.19 35.52
C GLU A 477 -5.75 -2.97 34.33
N LEU A 478 -6.14 -4.24 34.16
CA LEU A 478 -5.62 -5.09 33.07
C LEU A 478 -6.01 -4.55 31.68
N SER A 479 -7.18 -3.92 31.55
CA SER A 479 -7.66 -3.32 30.30
C SER A 479 -7.25 -1.85 30.11
N ALA A 480 -6.63 -1.22 31.11
CA ALA A 480 -6.22 0.17 31.02
C ALA A 480 -5.02 0.35 30.07
N ASN A 481 -5.05 1.46 29.33
CA ASN A 481 -3.89 1.96 28.58
C ASN A 481 -3.41 3.25 29.25
N TYR A 482 -2.12 3.34 29.51
CA TYR A 482 -1.49 4.48 30.17
C TYR A 482 -0.52 5.19 29.22
N THR A 483 -0.46 6.51 29.39
CA THR A 483 0.52 7.37 28.72
C THR A 483 1.66 7.63 29.70
N GLU A 484 2.90 7.49 29.24
CA GLU A 484 4.07 7.67 30.09
C GLU A 484 4.16 9.10 30.61
N GLN A 485 4.38 9.24 31.91
CA GLN A 485 4.55 10.52 32.57
C GLN A 485 5.74 10.49 33.53
N HIS A 486 6.63 11.45 33.30
CA HIS A 486 7.81 11.72 34.12
C HIS A 486 7.59 12.99 34.94
N GLN A 487 8.16 13.01 36.14
CA GLN A 487 8.19 14.19 37.00
C GLN A 487 9.58 14.39 37.58
N LEU A 488 10.10 15.60 37.46
CA LEU A 488 11.33 16.01 38.12
C LEU A 488 11.07 16.37 39.58
N SER A 489 11.96 15.95 40.48
CA SER A 489 11.69 15.96 41.92
C SER A 489 11.66 17.36 42.57
N THR A 490 12.30 18.36 41.98
CA THR A 490 12.40 19.72 42.56
C THR A 490 11.27 20.62 42.07
N ALA A 491 10.55 21.22 43.01
CA ALA A 491 9.54 22.22 42.73
C ALA A 491 10.16 23.60 42.47
N LEU A 492 9.66 24.30 41.45
CA LEU A 492 9.95 25.70 41.21
C LEU A 492 8.95 26.56 41.98
N ILE A 493 9.47 27.49 42.78
CA ILE A 493 8.67 28.35 43.68
C ILE A 493 8.95 29.82 43.34
N ALA A 494 7.90 30.64 43.34
CA ALA A 494 7.98 32.09 43.18
C ALA A 494 7.06 32.77 44.20
N SER A 495 7.61 33.69 44.99
CA SER A 495 6.89 34.37 46.07
C SER A 495 6.15 33.41 47.00
N THR A 496 6.81 32.33 47.42
CA THR A 496 6.27 31.25 48.29
C THR A 496 5.12 30.42 47.69
N LEU A 497 4.80 30.61 46.41
CA LEU A 497 3.78 29.83 45.68
C LEU A 497 4.44 28.98 44.59
N PRO A 498 3.82 27.85 44.19
CA PRO A 498 4.23 27.11 43.00
C PRO A 498 4.34 28.01 41.76
N ALA A 499 5.46 27.91 41.05
CA ALA A 499 5.64 28.62 39.80
C ALA A 499 4.65 28.11 38.73
N THR A 500 4.30 28.98 37.79
CA THR A 500 3.49 28.66 36.62
C THR A 500 4.28 28.91 35.33
N GLY A 501 3.75 28.49 34.18
CA GLY A 501 4.39 28.77 32.89
C GLY A 501 4.69 30.26 32.64
N SER A 502 3.89 31.18 33.19
CA SER A 502 4.10 32.63 33.04
C SER A 502 5.11 33.24 34.01
N THR A 503 5.62 32.47 34.98
CA THR A 503 6.61 32.95 35.94
C THR A 503 7.94 33.24 35.22
N SER A 504 8.51 34.43 35.45
CA SER A 504 9.83 34.79 34.91
C SER A 504 10.95 34.15 35.73
N PHE A 505 12.10 33.89 35.11
CA PHE A 505 13.23 33.25 35.81
C PHE A 505 13.78 34.09 36.98
N SER A 506 13.70 35.42 36.91
CA SER A 506 14.11 36.31 38.00
C SER A 506 13.16 36.29 39.20
N ALA A 507 11.92 35.80 39.00
CA ALA A 507 10.91 35.73 40.04
C ALA A 507 10.97 34.41 40.84
N LEU A 508 11.84 33.47 40.45
CA LEU A 508 12.05 32.23 41.18
C LEU A 508 12.81 32.49 42.49
N ASP A 509 12.27 31.98 43.59
CA ASP A 509 12.74 32.27 44.94
C ASP A 509 14.11 31.63 45.20
N GLY A 510 15.08 32.44 45.61
CA GLY A 510 16.35 31.97 46.18
C GLY A 510 17.30 31.24 45.22
N VAL A 511 17.01 31.20 43.91
CA VAL A 511 17.84 30.49 42.92
C VAL A 511 18.81 31.38 42.15
N GLY A 512 18.61 32.70 42.13
CA GLY A 512 19.61 33.66 41.61
C GLY A 512 20.00 33.51 40.14
N VAL A 513 19.03 33.25 39.25
CA VAL A 513 19.27 33.06 37.80
C VAL A 513 19.77 34.35 37.14
N ALA A 514 20.86 34.25 36.37
CA ALA A 514 21.48 35.36 35.67
C ALA A 514 21.25 35.31 34.13
N ALA A 515 21.50 36.44 33.46
CA ALA A 515 21.52 36.48 32.01
C ALA A 515 22.70 35.65 31.44
N SER A 516 22.45 34.93 30.37
CA SER A 516 23.32 33.94 29.72
C SER A 516 23.49 32.61 30.45
N ASP A 517 22.78 32.37 31.56
CA ASP A 517 22.71 31.02 32.16
C ASP A 517 22.08 30.04 31.16
N THR A 518 22.56 28.79 31.18
CA THR A 518 22.05 27.74 30.30
C THR A 518 21.47 26.55 31.06
N ILE A 519 20.48 25.90 30.45
CA ILE A 519 19.88 24.65 30.92
C ILE A 519 20.10 23.60 29.83
N SER A 520 20.85 22.56 30.18
CA SER A 520 21.03 21.38 29.34
C SER A 520 19.83 20.45 29.49
N ILE A 521 19.21 20.13 28.35
CA ILE A 521 18.07 19.23 28.21
C ILE A 521 18.60 17.94 27.59
N SER A 522 18.33 16.79 28.21
CA SER A 522 18.73 15.48 27.70
C SER A 522 17.68 14.43 28.06
N GLY A 523 17.66 13.33 27.32
CA GLY A 523 16.71 12.25 27.55
C GLY A 523 16.61 11.30 26.37
N THR A 524 15.54 10.53 26.33
CA THR A 524 15.20 9.62 25.24
C THR A 524 13.76 9.88 24.79
N LEU A 525 13.51 9.83 23.49
CA LEU A 525 12.16 9.77 22.94
C LEU A 525 11.51 8.44 23.32
N ARG A 526 10.21 8.32 23.07
CA ARG A 526 9.46 7.08 23.27
C ARG A 526 10.06 5.85 22.57
N SER A 527 10.75 6.08 21.45
CA SER A 527 11.45 5.05 20.66
C SER A 527 12.78 4.59 21.27
N GLY A 528 13.24 5.25 22.33
CA GLY A 528 14.55 5.06 22.96
C GLY A 528 15.68 5.89 22.31
N VAL A 529 15.39 6.66 21.26
CA VAL A 529 16.38 7.53 20.61
C VAL A 529 16.75 8.68 21.53
N SER A 530 18.04 8.86 21.80
CA SER A 530 18.54 9.94 22.64
C SER A 530 18.33 11.31 22.00
N VAL A 531 17.91 12.27 22.82
CA VAL A 531 17.76 13.68 22.45
C VAL A 531 18.55 14.56 23.40
N SER A 532 19.06 15.67 22.89
CA SER A 532 19.75 16.66 23.69
C SER A 532 19.64 18.05 23.08
N GLY A 533 19.55 19.07 23.92
CA GLY A 533 19.57 20.46 23.51
C GLY A 533 19.92 21.37 24.68
N THR A 534 19.98 22.66 24.40
CA THR A 534 20.29 23.67 25.42
C THR A 534 19.32 24.82 25.30
N TYR A 535 18.80 25.28 26.43
CA TYR A 535 18.02 26.50 26.54
C TYR A 535 18.86 27.59 27.20
N SER A 536 19.00 28.74 26.56
CA SER A 536 19.73 29.90 27.09
C SER A 536 18.75 30.94 27.63
N ILE A 537 18.98 31.39 28.86
CA ILE A 537 18.19 32.45 29.50
C ILE A 537 18.85 33.78 29.13
N LEU A 538 18.27 34.52 28.19
CA LEU A 538 18.86 35.76 27.67
C LEU A 538 18.55 36.95 28.58
N ASN A 539 17.33 37.02 29.08
CA ASN A 539 16.91 38.04 30.03
C ASN A 539 16.00 37.42 31.11
N PRO A 540 16.51 37.16 32.33
CA PRO A 540 15.73 36.48 33.36
C PRO A 540 14.50 37.27 33.82
N ALA A 541 14.43 38.58 33.58
CA ALA A 541 13.26 39.40 33.92
C ALA A 541 12.07 39.19 32.97
N THR A 542 12.31 38.77 31.73
CA THR A 542 11.28 38.61 30.69
C THR A 542 11.13 37.18 30.20
N ASP A 543 12.19 36.39 30.26
CA ASP A 543 12.15 34.98 29.89
C ASP A 543 11.40 34.20 30.97
N THR A 544 10.46 33.37 30.54
CA THR A 544 9.53 32.66 31.42
C THR A 544 9.77 31.17 31.40
N VAL A 545 9.27 30.47 32.43
CA VAL A 545 9.30 29.01 32.48
C VAL A 545 8.60 28.39 31.26
N SER A 546 7.57 29.03 30.70
CA SER A 546 6.93 28.60 29.45
C SER A 546 7.91 28.55 28.28
N GLY A 547 8.91 29.45 28.23
CA GLY A 547 9.97 29.39 27.23
C GLY A 547 10.80 28.13 27.34
N LEU A 548 11.16 27.72 28.56
CA LEU A 548 11.85 26.46 28.83
C LEU A 548 10.97 25.25 28.51
N LEU A 549 9.68 25.26 28.89
CA LEU A 549 8.76 24.17 28.57
C LEU A 549 8.60 23.98 27.05
N SER A 550 8.51 25.07 26.28
CA SER A 550 8.50 25.02 24.82
C SER A 550 9.83 24.53 24.25
N ALA A 551 10.96 24.93 24.83
CA ALA A 551 12.27 24.44 24.41
C ALA A 551 12.44 22.93 24.66
N ILE A 552 11.93 22.42 25.79
CA ILE A 552 11.92 20.99 26.07
C ILE A 552 11.07 20.25 25.04
N GLN A 553 9.85 20.72 24.76
CA GLN A 553 8.99 20.10 23.73
C GLN A 553 9.70 20.10 22.36
N SER A 554 10.39 21.18 22.00
CA SER A 554 11.15 21.26 20.76
C SER A 554 12.32 20.27 20.71
N VAL A 555 13.05 20.05 21.82
CA VAL A 555 14.15 19.07 21.88
C VAL A 555 13.62 17.64 21.73
N PHE A 556 12.42 17.39 22.24
CA PHE A 556 11.72 16.11 22.12
C PHE A 556 10.84 16.04 20.86
N ASN A 557 11.13 16.83 19.82
CA ASN A 557 10.44 16.81 18.52
C ASN A 557 8.91 16.96 18.60
N GLN A 558 8.41 17.67 19.60
CA GLN A 558 6.98 17.81 19.88
C GLN A 558 6.27 16.48 20.23
N GLU A 559 7.01 15.42 20.58
CA GLU A 559 6.45 14.12 20.98
C GLU A 559 6.06 14.06 22.47
N VAL A 560 6.29 15.13 23.22
CA VAL A 560 5.93 15.23 24.64
C VAL A 560 5.22 16.56 24.91
N THR A 561 4.40 16.59 25.96
CA THR A 561 3.89 17.80 26.58
C THR A 561 4.68 18.06 27.87
N ALA A 562 5.37 19.21 27.93
CA ALA A 562 6.07 19.66 29.13
C ALA A 562 5.20 20.68 29.89
N SER A 563 4.99 20.47 31.18
CA SER A 563 4.14 21.31 32.03
C SER A 563 4.69 21.40 33.46
N LEU A 564 4.05 22.23 34.30
CA LEU A 564 4.26 22.22 35.75
C LEU A 564 3.03 21.63 36.43
N ASP A 565 3.23 20.78 37.43
CA ASP A 565 2.16 20.27 38.27
C ASP A 565 1.64 21.33 39.27
N VAL A 566 0.64 20.97 40.07
CA VAL A 566 0.04 21.86 41.08
C VAL A 566 1.02 22.32 42.17
N ASN A 567 2.16 21.65 42.31
CA ASN A 567 3.21 21.96 43.26
C ASN A 567 4.41 22.67 42.61
N GLY A 568 4.33 22.97 41.30
CA GLY A 568 5.40 23.66 40.57
C GLY A 568 6.54 22.74 40.14
N LYS A 569 6.35 21.42 40.17
CA LYS A 569 7.31 20.44 39.65
C LYS A 569 7.12 20.25 38.15
N LEU A 570 8.22 20.07 37.43
CA LEU A 570 8.17 19.86 36.00
C LEU A 570 7.74 18.44 35.67
N THR A 571 6.71 18.33 34.82
CA THR A 571 6.18 17.06 34.32
C THR A 571 6.30 16.98 32.81
N LEU A 572 6.77 15.84 32.32
CA LEU A 572 6.79 15.49 30.90
C LEU A 572 5.82 14.33 30.67
N THR A 573 4.87 14.52 29.76
CA THR A 573 3.89 13.49 29.41
C THR A 573 4.03 13.17 27.92
N ASP A 574 4.18 11.92 27.55
CA ASP A 574 4.12 11.49 26.14
C ASP A 574 2.80 11.95 25.52
N ILE A 575 2.78 12.35 24.25
CA ILE A 575 1.51 12.70 23.58
C ILE A 575 0.73 11.46 23.11
N THR A 576 1.36 10.29 23.12
CA THR A 576 0.77 9.03 22.66
C THR A 576 0.68 8.02 23.79
N THR A 577 -0.48 7.38 23.90
CA THR A 577 -0.69 6.29 24.86
C THR A 577 0.04 5.01 24.43
N GLY A 578 0.54 4.27 25.42
CA GLY A 578 1.20 2.98 25.24
C GLY A 578 2.63 2.97 25.73
N ASP A 579 3.37 1.93 25.31
CA ASP A 579 4.76 1.75 25.70
C ASP A 579 5.64 2.94 25.26
N SER A 580 6.47 3.37 26.18
CA SER A 580 7.43 4.45 25.98
C SER A 580 8.74 4.10 26.68
N GLN A 581 9.85 4.55 26.09
CA GLN A 581 11.18 4.52 26.69
C GLN A 581 11.60 5.96 27.00
N LEU A 582 10.64 6.79 27.42
CA LEU A 582 10.87 8.20 27.66
C LEU A 582 11.78 8.33 28.87
N THR A 583 12.74 9.25 28.79
CA THR A 583 13.51 9.69 29.95
C THR A 583 13.74 11.18 29.82
N VAL A 584 13.88 11.86 30.95
CA VAL A 584 14.18 13.29 30.96
C VAL A 584 15.23 13.62 32.01
N ASN A 585 16.18 14.46 31.64
CA ASN A 585 17.16 15.01 32.56
C ASN A 585 17.43 16.47 32.22
N LEU A 586 17.28 17.34 33.22
CA LEU A 586 17.52 18.77 33.11
C LEU A 586 18.63 19.18 34.06
N THR A 587 19.67 19.82 33.52
CA THR A 587 20.80 20.34 34.30
C THR A 587 20.92 21.84 34.07
N ALA A 588 20.71 22.63 35.13
CA ALA A 588 21.01 24.05 35.11
C ALA A 588 22.52 24.25 35.35
N ASN A 589 23.18 24.94 34.43
CA ASN A 589 24.64 25.10 34.45
C ASN A 589 25.09 26.28 35.34
N ASN A 590 24.16 27.20 35.66
CA ASN A 590 24.33 28.29 36.64
C ASN A 590 25.63 29.11 36.43
N GLU A 591 25.96 29.43 35.18
CA GLU A 591 27.21 30.11 34.81
C GLU A 591 27.39 31.48 35.47
N GLY A 592 26.28 32.16 35.79
CA GLY A 592 26.24 33.40 36.55
C GLY A 592 26.33 33.24 38.08
N GLY A 593 26.53 32.02 38.59
CA GLY A 593 26.70 31.74 40.03
C GLY A 593 25.40 31.49 40.80
N GLY A 594 24.29 31.20 40.12
CA GLY A 594 23.01 30.80 40.72
C GLY A 594 22.99 29.38 41.29
N SER A 595 21.81 28.93 41.72
CA SER A 595 21.59 27.61 42.32
C SER A 595 20.31 26.92 41.84
N LEU A 596 19.88 27.20 40.61
CA LEU A 596 18.71 26.54 40.02
C LEU A 596 18.99 25.03 39.88
N VAL A 597 17.99 24.20 40.20
CA VAL A 597 18.07 22.74 40.08
C VAL A 597 16.68 22.15 39.85
N PHE A 598 16.59 21.10 39.04
CA PHE A 598 15.32 20.43 38.72
C PHE A 598 15.13 19.09 39.43
N GLY A 599 16.21 18.52 39.98
CA GLY A 599 16.17 17.27 40.74
C GLY A 599 16.25 16.04 39.84
N SER A 600 15.89 14.87 40.40
CA SER A 600 15.92 13.61 39.67
C SER A 600 14.60 13.34 38.96
N ASP A 601 14.69 12.62 37.85
CA ASP A 601 13.55 12.07 37.14
C ASP A 601 12.87 10.93 37.91
N THR A 602 11.56 10.79 37.76
CA THR A 602 10.75 9.73 38.34
C THR A 602 9.57 9.46 37.42
N VAL A 603 9.37 8.19 37.07
CA VAL A 603 8.18 7.74 36.34
C VAL A 603 7.00 7.76 37.31
N VAL A 604 6.04 8.64 37.06
CA VAL A 604 4.80 8.77 37.86
C VAL A 604 3.74 7.82 37.31
N THR A 605 3.69 7.67 36.00
CA THR A 605 2.84 6.71 35.29
C THR A 605 3.69 6.07 34.21
N GLU A 606 3.84 4.75 34.25
CA GLU A 606 4.53 4.00 33.20
C GLU A 606 3.63 3.90 31.96
N GLY A 607 4.17 4.20 30.78
CA GLY A 607 3.45 4.04 29.53
C GLY A 607 3.23 2.57 29.23
N ARG A 608 1.98 2.12 29.10
CA ARG A 608 1.68 0.74 28.76
C ARG A 608 0.36 0.58 28.04
N TYR A 609 0.29 -0.39 27.14
CA TYR A 609 -1.00 -0.89 26.65
C TYR A 609 -1.64 -1.87 27.64
N ALA A 610 -2.92 -2.20 27.41
CA ALA A 610 -3.64 -3.24 28.10
C ALA A 610 -2.86 -4.58 28.08
N LEU A 611 -2.92 -5.32 29.19
CA LEU A 611 -2.31 -6.63 29.32
C LEU A 611 -3.27 -7.70 28.79
N PRO A 612 -2.77 -8.74 28.09
CA PRO A 612 -3.60 -9.83 27.54
C PRO A 612 -3.98 -10.87 28.61
N VAL A 613 -4.45 -10.42 29.77
CA VAL A 613 -4.88 -11.26 30.91
C VAL A 613 -6.24 -10.79 31.40
N THR A 614 -7.09 -11.71 31.81
CA THR A 614 -8.37 -11.40 32.45
C THR A 614 -8.52 -12.15 33.77
N ALA A 615 -9.16 -11.49 34.73
CA ALA A 615 -9.58 -12.11 35.98
C ALA A 615 -11.05 -12.55 35.87
N VAL A 616 -11.34 -13.80 36.24
CA VAL A 616 -12.69 -14.39 36.19
C VAL A 616 -13.06 -15.05 37.52
N ILE A 617 -14.36 -15.18 37.76
CA ILE A 617 -14.89 -15.92 38.92
C ILE A 617 -14.73 -17.42 38.65
N SER A 618 -14.13 -18.14 39.60
CA SER A 618 -14.00 -19.61 39.57
C SER A 618 -14.48 -20.18 40.90
N GLY A 619 -15.78 -20.52 40.96
CA GLY A 619 -16.44 -20.88 42.21
C GLY A 619 -16.33 -19.74 43.24
N ASN A 620 -15.82 -20.04 44.43
CA ASN A 620 -15.60 -19.05 45.49
C ASN A 620 -14.24 -18.33 45.38
N ALA A 621 -13.43 -18.63 44.37
CA ALA A 621 -12.10 -18.05 44.18
C ALA A 621 -12.02 -17.17 42.92
N ILE A 622 -10.88 -16.52 42.71
CA ILE A 622 -10.56 -15.78 41.49
C ILE A 622 -9.57 -16.60 40.65
N ALA A 623 -9.79 -16.65 39.34
CA ALA A 623 -8.85 -17.21 38.39
C ALA A 623 -8.34 -16.12 37.44
N PHE A 624 -7.08 -16.26 37.01
CA PHE A 624 -6.48 -15.45 35.96
C PHE A 624 -6.26 -16.33 34.74
N GLU A 625 -6.57 -15.80 33.56
CA GLU A 625 -6.43 -16.49 32.29
C GLU A 625 -5.89 -15.53 31.22
N SER A 626 -4.98 -15.99 30.37
CA SER A 626 -4.57 -15.22 29.20
C SER A 626 -5.74 -15.08 28.21
N THR A 627 -5.84 -13.93 27.54
CA THR A 627 -6.89 -13.72 26.53
C THR A 627 -6.63 -14.53 25.26
N SER A 628 -5.37 -14.86 25.00
CA SER A 628 -4.89 -15.60 23.83
C SER A 628 -4.29 -16.96 24.19
N PHE A 629 -4.41 -17.93 23.28
CA PHE A 629 -3.74 -19.24 23.36
C PHE A 629 -2.29 -19.14 22.90
N GLY A 630 -1.41 -19.96 23.48
CA GLY A 630 -0.05 -20.14 22.99
C GLY A 630 1.03 -19.86 24.01
N ALA A 631 2.25 -20.32 23.70
CA ALA A 631 3.41 -20.21 24.58
C ALA A 631 3.86 -18.76 24.81
N SER A 632 3.57 -17.85 23.88
CA SER A 632 3.87 -16.41 24.00
C SER A 632 2.84 -15.62 24.82
N SER A 633 1.70 -16.22 25.16
CA SER A 633 0.62 -15.57 25.92
C SER A 633 0.71 -15.89 27.42
N GLY A 634 1.92 -15.86 27.98
CA GLY A 634 2.17 -16.15 29.39
C GLY A 634 2.14 -14.90 30.27
N PHE A 635 1.91 -15.08 31.57
CA PHE A 635 2.02 -14.02 32.56
C PHE A 635 2.60 -14.56 33.86
N SER A 636 3.22 -13.71 34.67
CA SER A 636 3.51 -14.01 36.06
C SER A 636 2.59 -13.24 36.98
N ILE A 637 2.27 -13.86 38.11
CA ILE A 637 1.52 -13.25 39.20
C ILE A 637 2.41 -13.20 40.44
N ALA A 638 2.40 -12.05 41.12
CA ALA A 638 3.01 -11.86 42.42
C ALA A 638 2.00 -11.19 43.38
N GLN A 639 2.04 -11.62 44.63
CA GLN A 639 1.11 -11.18 45.67
C GLN A 639 1.86 -10.74 46.92
N SER A 640 1.41 -9.66 47.57
CA SER A 640 2.04 -9.18 48.81
C SER A 640 1.76 -10.06 50.02
N VAL A 641 0.55 -10.61 50.16
CA VAL A 641 0.15 -11.45 51.31
C VAL A 641 -0.58 -12.75 50.91
N ASN A 642 -0.72 -13.01 49.61
CA ASN A 642 -1.35 -14.23 49.05
C ASN A 642 -2.83 -14.41 49.46
N GLY A 643 -3.56 -13.30 49.57
CA GLY A 643 -4.98 -13.26 49.89
C GLY A 643 -5.86 -13.95 48.85
N LEU A 644 -5.43 -14.01 47.58
CA LEU A 644 -6.15 -14.74 46.53
C LEU A 644 -5.85 -16.25 46.52
N GLY A 645 -4.84 -16.71 47.27
CA GLY A 645 -4.47 -18.12 47.34
C GLY A 645 -3.79 -18.65 46.07
N ILE A 646 -2.99 -17.81 45.41
CA ILE A 646 -2.20 -18.11 44.21
C ILE A 646 -0.72 -17.93 44.56
N ALA A 647 0.09 -18.98 44.43
CA ALA A 647 1.53 -18.83 44.67
C ALA A 647 2.16 -17.90 43.62
N ASP A 648 3.20 -17.17 44.00
CA ASP A 648 3.98 -16.38 43.05
C ASP A 648 4.61 -17.31 42.02
N GLN A 649 4.24 -17.15 40.75
CA GLN A 649 4.66 -18.05 39.69
C GLN A 649 4.56 -17.40 38.32
N ALA A 650 5.37 -17.89 37.38
CA ALA A 650 5.19 -17.66 35.96
C ALA A 650 4.32 -18.77 35.36
N LEU A 651 3.38 -18.38 34.51
CA LEU A 651 2.45 -19.25 33.81
C LEU A 651 2.65 -19.06 32.31
N ALA A 652 2.71 -20.16 31.58
CA ALA A 652 2.79 -20.14 30.13
C ALA A 652 1.61 -20.91 29.54
N GLY A 653 1.09 -20.43 28.42
CA GLY A 653 0.23 -21.23 27.57
C GLY A 653 1.04 -22.27 26.80
N ALA A 654 0.36 -23.04 25.95
CA ALA A 654 0.98 -23.99 25.04
C ALA A 654 0.50 -23.73 23.62
N ASN A 655 1.39 -23.83 22.64
CA ASN A 655 1.00 -23.84 21.24
C ASN A 655 0.47 -25.22 20.87
N VAL A 656 -0.46 -25.28 19.92
CA VAL A 656 -0.80 -26.53 19.26
C VAL A 656 0.46 -27.13 18.62
N THR A 657 0.69 -28.43 18.76
CA THR A 657 1.79 -29.13 18.09
C THR A 657 1.21 -30.33 17.35
N GLY A 658 1.71 -30.61 16.15
CA GLY A 658 1.16 -31.68 15.33
C GLY A 658 1.84 -31.86 13.98
N THR A 659 1.22 -32.68 13.15
CA THR A 659 1.63 -32.95 11.77
C THR A 659 0.46 -32.78 10.82
N ILE A 660 0.73 -32.31 9.60
CA ILE A 660 -0.22 -32.26 8.49
C ILE A 660 0.26 -33.27 7.45
N ASN A 661 -0.57 -34.26 7.14
CA ASN A 661 -0.26 -35.37 6.24
C ASN A 661 1.07 -36.09 6.58
N GLY A 662 1.35 -36.24 7.87
CA GLY A 662 2.57 -36.88 8.40
C GLY A 662 3.82 -35.99 8.39
N LEU A 663 3.76 -34.78 7.83
CA LEU A 663 4.85 -33.80 7.87
C LEU A 663 4.72 -32.89 9.09
N ALA A 664 5.84 -32.58 9.74
CA ALA A 664 5.85 -31.70 10.90
C ALA A 664 5.33 -30.30 10.55
N ALA A 665 4.47 -29.76 11.41
CA ALA A 665 3.92 -28.41 11.29
C ALA A 665 4.40 -27.52 12.44
N THR A 666 4.60 -26.25 12.15
CA THR A 666 4.92 -25.22 13.14
C THR A 666 3.64 -24.73 13.81
N GLY A 667 3.62 -24.76 15.14
CA GLY A 667 2.47 -24.38 15.93
C GLY A 667 2.58 -22.99 16.55
N THR A 668 1.56 -22.15 16.37
CA THR A 668 1.45 -20.83 17.02
C THR A 668 0.04 -20.65 17.56
N GLY A 669 -0.12 -20.57 18.89
CA GLY A 669 -1.44 -20.56 19.51
C GLY A 669 -2.24 -21.79 19.09
N GLN A 670 -3.39 -21.58 18.45
CA GLN A 670 -4.26 -22.65 17.91
C GLN A 670 -3.99 -22.98 16.44
N MET A 671 -3.05 -22.31 15.78
CA MET A 671 -2.74 -22.50 14.37
C MET A 671 -1.61 -23.52 14.18
N LEU A 672 -1.80 -24.45 13.25
CA LEU A 672 -0.76 -25.31 12.69
C LEU A 672 -0.43 -24.85 11.26
N LEU A 673 0.84 -24.58 11.00
CA LEU A 673 1.36 -24.18 9.70
C LEU A 673 2.34 -25.23 9.19
N GLY A 674 2.05 -25.85 8.04
CA GLY A 674 3.00 -26.72 7.37
C GLY A 674 4.18 -25.91 6.83
N SER A 675 5.40 -26.43 7.02
CA SER A 675 6.65 -25.71 6.75
C SER A 675 7.59 -26.46 5.79
N SER A 676 7.08 -27.47 5.09
CA SER A 676 7.88 -28.24 4.12
C SER A 676 7.01 -29.07 3.18
N GLY A 677 7.56 -29.40 2.01
CA GLY A 677 6.95 -30.30 1.03
C GLY A 677 5.60 -29.79 0.53
N ASN A 678 4.66 -30.71 0.35
CA ASN A 678 3.32 -30.43 -0.20
C ASN A 678 2.36 -29.78 0.81
N VAL A 679 2.80 -29.51 2.04
CA VAL A 679 2.02 -28.77 3.05
C VAL A 679 2.67 -27.44 3.38
N ASP A 680 3.74 -27.05 2.69
CA ASP A 680 4.39 -25.77 2.92
C ASP A 680 3.42 -24.62 2.64
N GLY A 681 3.23 -23.74 3.62
CA GLY A 681 2.25 -22.66 3.58
C GLY A 681 0.80 -23.07 3.89
N LEU A 682 0.49 -24.37 4.04
CA LEU A 682 -0.85 -24.83 4.44
C LEU A 682 -1.06 -24.55 5.93
N ALA A 683 -2.00 -23.66 6.26
CA ALA A 683 -2.35 -23.30 7.62
C ALA A 683 -3.75 -23.79 8.00
N VAL A 684 -3.87 -24.31 9.21
CA VAL A 684 -5.10 -24.87 9.77
C VAL A 684 -5.29 -24.37 11.19
N LEU A 685 -6.48 -23.92 11.53
CA LEU A 685 -6.86 -23.58 12.90
C LEU A 685 -7.46 -24.81 13.58
N TYR A 686 -6.93 -25.17 14.75
CA TYR A 686 -7.46 -26.23 15.59
C TYR A 686 -7.92 -25.71 16.95
N THR A 687 -9.22 -25.71 17.19
CA THR A 687 -9.84 -25.20 18.43
C THR A 687 -10.20 -26.28 19.45
N GLY A 688 -9.95 -27.56 19.13
CA GLY A 688 -10.27 -28.69 19.99
C GLY A 688 -9.21 -28.95 21.06
N THR A 689 -9.53 -29.86 21.99
CA THR A 689 -8.63 -30.28 23.08
C THR A 689 -8.11 -31.71 22.92
N ALA A 690 -8.60 -32.44 21.92
CA ALA A 690 -8.22 -33.83 21.69
C ALA A 690 -6.83 -33.91 21.03
N THR A 691 -6.08 -34.94 21.40
CA THR A 691 -4.79 -35.30 20.78
C THR A 691 -4.93 -36.59 19.98
N GLY A 692 -4.08 -36.78 18.98
CA GLY A 692 -4.15 -37.86 18.00
C GLY A 692 -4.64 -37.35 16.64
N VAL A 693 -5.09 -38.27 15.78
CA VAL A 693 -5.70 -37.89 14.49
C VAL A 693 -7.02 -37.18 14.78
N VAL A 694 -7.06 -35.86 14.52
CA VAL A 694 -8.22 -35.02 14.82
C VAL A 694 -9.20 -34.96 13.65
N GLY A 695 -8.75 -35.29 12.44
CA GLY A 695 -9.60 -35.38 11.26
C GLY A 695 -8.83 -35.14 9.98
N ASP A 696 -9.53 -35.35 8.86
CA ASP A 696 -9.01 -35.04 7.53
C ASP A 696 -9.52 -33.67 7.07
N LEU A 697 -8.63 -32.91 6.42
CA LEU A 697 -8.91 -31.65 5.78
C LEU A 697 -8.89 -31.84 4.26
N SER A 698 -10.04 -31.73 3.62
CA SER A 698 -10.14 -31.72 2.16
C SER A 698 -9.82 -30.33 1.65
N VAL A 699 -8.67 -30.16 1.02
CA VAL A 699 -8.24 -28.90 0.41
C VAL A 699 -8.40 -28.99 -1.10
N GLY A 700 -9.16 -28.08 -1.69
CA GLY A 700 -9.18 -27.84 -3.12
C GLY A 700 -8.43 -26.55 -3.43
N ILE A 701 -7.26 -26.64 -4.07
CA ILE A 701 -6.74 -25.48 -4.78
C ILE A 701 -7.72 -25.21 -5.92
N GLY A 702 -8.38 -24.07 -5.88
CA GLY A 702 -9.25 -23.67 -6.98
C GLY A 702 -8.50 -23.61 -8.30
N ILE A 703 -9.25 -23.57 -9.39
CA ILE A 703 -8.72 -23.71 -10.75
C ILE A 703 -7.76 -22.59 -11.10
N ALA A 704 -7.98 -21.38 -10.56
CA ALA A 704 -7.10 -20.25 -10.78
C ALA A 704 -5.68 -20.50 -10.27
N ALA A 705 -5.53 -20.98 -9.04
CA ALA A 705 -4.21 -21.27 -8.47
C ALA A 705 -3.58 -22.53 -9.11
N ALA A 706 -4.38 -23.48 -9.62
CA ALA A 706 -3.86 -24.59 -10.42
C ALA A 706 -3.24 -24.10 -11.76
N PHE A 707 -3.89 -23.15 -12.44
CA PHE A 707 -3.33 -22.50 -13.63
C PHE A 707 -2.12 -21.63 -13.29
N ASP A 708 -2.14 -20.89 -12.17
CA ASP A 708 -0.99 -20.09 -11.72
C ASP A 708 0.27 -20.96 -11.56
N GLY A 709 0.18 -22.07 -10.81
CA GLY A 709 1.32 -22.94 -10.58
C GLY A 709 1.86 -23.61 -11.86
N ILE A 710 0.97 -24.02 -12.77
CA ILE A 710 1.37 -24.63 -14.05
C ILE A 710 2.00 -23.58 -14.97
N LEU A 711 1.42 -22.39 -15.07
CA LEU A 711 1.91 -21.33 -15.96
C LEU A 711 3.17 -20.67 -15.42
N ASP A 712 3.39 -20.62 -14.11
CA ASP A 712 4.66 -20.17 -13.54
C ASP A 712 5.81 -21.09 -13.99
N LEU A 713 5.64 -22.42 -13.93
CA LEU A 713 6.66 -23.37 -14.41
C LEU A 713 7.09 -23.11 -15.86
N TYR A 714 6.16 -22.67 -16.72
CA TYR A 714 6.47 -22.40 -18.13
C TYR A 714 6.97 -20.97 -18.38
N SER A 715 6.35 -19.97 -17.77
CA SER A 715 6.47 -18.56 -18.15
C SER A 715 7.28 -17.69 -17.18
N ASN A 716 7.77 -18.28 -16.08
CA ASN A 716 8.60 -17.59 -15.11
C ASN A 716 9.82 -16.93 -15.80
N PRO A 717 10.07 -15.63 -15.58
CA PRO A 717 11.10 -14.88 -16.27
C PRO A 717 12.53 -15.32 -15.94
N VAL A 718 12.74 -16.09 -14.87
CA VAL A 718 14.07 -16.51 -14.42
C VAL A 718 14.32 -18.00 -14.67
N PHE A 719 13.34 -18.86 -14.36
CA PHE A 719 13.54 -20.31 -14.42
C PHE A 719 12.51 -21.04 -15.29
N GLY A 720 11.63 -20.30 -15.98
CA GLY A 720 10.57 -20.87 -16.79
C GLY A 720 11.09 -21.71 -17.95
N LEU A 721 10.39 -22.80 -18.29
CA LEU A 721 10.81 -23.68 -19.39
C LEU A 721 10.84 -22.97 -20.75
N ILE A 722 9.96 -22.01 -21.00
CA ILE A 722 9.97 -21.22 -22.25
C ILE A 722 11.21 -20.30 -22.27
N GLN A 723 11.49 -19.63 -21.16
CA GLN A 723 12.67 -18.76 -21.03
C GLN A 723 13.97 -19.55 -21.26
N ASN A 724 14.09 -20.73 -20.66
CA ASN A 724 15.24 -21.63 -20.87
C ASN A 724 15.39 -22.04 -22.35
N SER A 725 14.28 -22.26 -23.07
CA SER A 725 14.32 -22.56 -24.52
C SER A 725 14.82 -21.36 -25.32
N ILE A 726 14.33 -20.14 -25.02
CA ILE A 726 14.76 -18.90 -25.69
C ILE A 726 16.26 -18.67 -25.50
N GLU A 727 16.78 -18.87 -24.28
CA GLU A 727 18.20 -18.74 -23.97
C GLU A 727 19.07 -19.78 -24.68
N THR A 728 18.56 -21.00 -24.81
CA THR A 728 19.23 -22.07 -25.57
C THR A 728 19.28 -21.72 -27.06
N ASP A 729 18.18 -21.24 -27.63
CA ASP A 729 18.12 -20.78 -29.02
C ASP A 729 19.03 -19.56 -29.25
N GLN A 730 19.13 -18.64 -28.27
CA GLN A 730 20.02 -17.48 -28.33
C GLN A 730 21.49 -17.90 -28.36
N THR A 731 21.87 -18.86 -27.51
CA THR A 731 23.23 -19.41 -27.50
C THR A 731 23.58 -20.04 -28.85
N SER A 732 22.63 -20.75 -29.47
CA SER A 732 22.80 -21.30 -30.82
C SER A 732 22.93 -20.21 -31.88
N PHE A 733 22.10 -19.16 -31.80
CA PHE A 733 22.16 -18.00 -32.69
C PHE A 733 23.53 -17.29 -32.61
N ASP A 734 24.04 -17.05 -31.40
CA ASP A 734 25.34 -16.43 -31.17
C ASP A 734 26.49 -17.29 -31.71
N GLY A 735 26.40 -18.61 -31.52
CA GLY A 735 27.36 -19.57 -32.08
C GLY A 735 27.37 -19.57 -33.62
N ILE A 736 26.20 -19.49 -34.25
CA ILE A 736 26.08 -19.37 -35.72
C ILE A 736 26.63 -18.02 -36.19
N THR A 737 26.34 -16.93 -35.46
CA THR A 737 26.86 -15.59 -35.74
C THR A 737 28.39 -15.61 -35.77
N ALA A 738 29.02 -16.17 -34.74
CA ALA A 738 30.47 -16.31 -34.68
C ALA A 738 31.03 -17.14 -35.85
N LYS A 739 30.33 -18.20 -36.27
CA LYS A 739 30.73 -19.02 -37.42
C LYS A 739 30.61 -18.24 -38.74
N ILE A 740 29.53 -17.48 -38.95
CA ILE A 740 29.36 -16.61 -40.12
C ILE A 740 30.47 -15.57 -40.18
N THR A 741 30.78 -14.90 -39.07
CA THR A 741 31.89 -13.93 -38.99
C THR A 741 33.21 -14.59 -39.37
N SER A 742 33.54 -15.75 -38.79
CA SER A 742 34.76 -16.48 -39.13
C SER A 742 34.83 -16.90 -40.60
N LEU A 743 33.72 -17.37 -41.18
CA LEU A 743 33.67 -17.75 -42.60
C LEU A 743 33.80 -16.54 -43.52
N THR A 744 33.20 -15.41 -43.15
CA THR A 744 33.27 -14.15 -43.89
C THR A 744 34.70 -13.60 -43.90
N ASP A 745 35.36 -13.61 -42.74
CA ASP A 745 36.76 -13.20 -42.61
C ASP A 745 37.70 -14.11 -43.41
N GLN A 746 37.47 -15.43 -43.38
CA GLN A 746 38.23 -16.39 -44.19
C GLN A 746 38.03 -16.16 -45.69
N MET A 747 36.78 -15.95 -46.11
CA MET A 747 36.42 -15.65 -47.50
C MET A 747 37.09 -14.36 -47.96
N GLU A 748 37.13 -13.32 -47.13
CA GLU A 748 37.75 -12.04 -47.46
C GLU A 748 39.28 -12.16 -47.58
N ARG A 749 39.94 -12.88 -46.66
CA ARG A 749 41.37 -13.18 -46.79
C ARG A 749 41.69 -13.98 -48.05
N GLN A 750 40.87 -14.97 -48.38
CA GLN A 750 41.02 -15.75 -49.60
C GLN A 750 40.80 -14.88 -50.85
N ARG A 751 39.80 -13.98 -50.83
CA ARG A 751 39.55 -13.01 -51.91
C ARG A 751 40.78 -12.16 -52.17
N VAL A 752 41.36 -11.56 -51.12
CA VAL A 752 42.58 -10.73 -51.24
C VAL A 752 43.76 -11.54 -51.80
N LEU A 753 43.99 -12.75 -51.29
CA LEU A 753 45.08 -13.61 -51.75
C LEU A 753 44.90 -14.05 -53.20
N LEU A 754 43.69 -14.45 -53.60
CA LEU A 754 43.36 -14.80 -54.98
C LEU A 754 43.55 -13.59 -55.89
N MET A 755 43.07 -12.39 -55.50
CA MET A 755 43.29 -11.16 -56.26
C MET A 755 44.78 -10.83 -56.45
N GLN A 756 45.61 -10.99 -55.40
CA GLN A 756 47.07 -10.83 -55.51
C GLN A 756 47.69 -11.85 -56.45
N GLN A 757 47.30 -13.13 -56.35
CA GLN A 757 47.77 -14.18 -57.24
C GLN A 757 47.39 -13.90 -58.70
N PHE A 758 46.14 -13.52 -58.98
CA PHE A 758 45.70 -13.16 -60.32
C PHE A 758 46.40 -11.90 -60.86
N SER A 759 46.62 -10.88 -60.03
CA SER A 759 47.39 -9.69 -60.41
C SER A 759 48.86 -10.01 -60.71
N SER A 760 49.48 -10.90 -59.92
CA SER A 760 50.85 -11.37 -60.16
C SER A 760 50.95 -12.20 -61.43
N MET A 761 49.96 -13.05 -61.72
CA MET A 761 49.88 -13.80 -62.98
C MET A 761 49.68 -12.86 -64.17
N GLN A 762 48.83 -11.83 -64.06
CA GLN A 762 48.67 -10.81 -65.10
C GLN A 762 49.99 -10.07 -65.37
N SER A 763 50.73 -9.71 -64.32
CA SER A 763 52.04 -9.05 -64.46
C SER A 763 53.08 -9.98 -65.09
N ALA A 764 53.13 -11.24 -64.68
CA ALA A 764 54.01 -12.26 -65.26
C ALA A 764 53.67 -12.53 -66.74
N MET A 765 52.38 -12.59 -67.07
CA MET A 765 51.90 -12.73 -68.45
C MET A 765 52.24 -11.49 -69.29
N ALA A 766 52.06 -10.29 -68.76
CA ALA A 766 52.47 -9.05 -69.44
C ALA A 766 53.98 -9.02 -69.68
N SER A 767 54.80 -9.48 -68.73
CA SER A 767 56.25 -9.61 -68.90
C SER A 767 56.64 -10.69 -69.93
N LEU A 768 55.93 -11.82 -69.97
CA LEU A 768 56.11 -12.84 -70.99
C LEU A 768 55.73 -12.32 -72.38
N GLN A 769 54.68 -11.50 -72.45
CA GLN A 769 54.26 -10.83 -73.67
C GLN A 769 55.32 -9.84 -74.16
N GLN A 770 55.84 -9.01 -73.26
CA GLN A 770 56.90 -8.06 -73.57
C GLN A 770 58.21 -8.76 -73.98
N SER A 771 58.52 -9.90 -73.38
CA SER A 771 59.66 -10.76 -73.78
C SER A 771 59.43 -11.41 -75.13
N GLY A 772 58.20 -11.85 -75.40
CA GLY A 772 57.76 -12.38 -76.70
C GLY A 772 57.82 -11.30 -77.80
N ASP A 773 57.41 -10.07 -77.49
CA ASP A 773 57.51 -8.91 -78.38
C ASP A 773 58.97 -8.52 -78.62
N PHE A 774 59.84 -8.57 -77.59
CA PHE A 774 61.28 -8.36 -77.72
C PHE A 774 61.97 -9.45 -78.57
N LEU A 775 61.62 -10.73 -78.36
CA LEU A 775 62.08 -11.83 -79.19
C LEU A 775 61.61 -11.69 -80.64
N THR A 776 60.36 -11.29 -80.84
CA THR A 776 59.79 -11.01 -82.16
C THR A 776 60.50 -9.82 -82.82
N GLN A 777 60.81 -8.76 -82.09
CA GLN A 777 61.58 -7.61 -82.59
C GLN A 777 63.03 -7.98 -82.92
N ASN A 778 63.71 -8.80 -82.10
CA ASN A 778 65.06 -9.27 -82.39
C ASN A 778 65.11 -10.22 -83.61
N ILE A 779 64.14 -11.13 -83.73
CA ILE A 779 63.99 -11.98 -84.92
C ILE A 779 63.77 -11.10 -86.15
N ASN A 780 62.90 -10.09 -86.06
CA ASN A 780 62.68 -9.15 -87.16
C ASN A 780 63.88 -8.27 -87.47
N ALA A 781 64.69 -7.86 -86.48
CA ALA A 781 65.90 -7.08 -86.68
C ALA A 781 67.05 -7.92 -87.27
N GLN A 782 67.11 -9.22 -86.97
CA GLN A 782 68.17 -10.12 -87.43
C GLN A 782 67.88 -10.74 -88.81
N TYR A 783 66.61 -10.73 -89.26
CA TYR A 783 66.19 -11.29 -90.56
C TYR A 783 65.49 -10.28 -91.49
N GLY A 784 65.36 -9.01 -91.10
CA GLY A 784 64.61 -7.97 -91.82
C GLY A 784 65.45 -6.93 -92.56
N THR A 785 66.49 -7.33 -93.30
CA THR A 785 67.00 -6.63 -94.49
C THR A 785 67.72 -7.62 -95.42
N ASN A 786 66.93 -8.17 -96.35
CA ASN A 786 67.22 -8.04 -97.78
C ASN A 786 65.94 -7.56 -98.46
#